data_AF-A0AAU9CV59-F1
#
_entry.id   AF-A0AAU9CV59-F1
#
_cell.length_a   1.000
_cell.length_b   1.000
_cell.length_c   1.000
_cell.angle_alpha   90.00
_cell.angle_beta   90.00
_cell.angle_gamma   90.00
#
_symmetry.space_group_name_H-M   'P 1'
#
loop_
_entity.id
_entity.type
_entity.pdbx_description
1 polymer ?
#
loop_
_entity_poly.entity_id
_entity_poly.type
_entity_poly.pdbx_seq_one_letter_code
_entity_poly.pdbx_strand_id
1 'polypeptide(L)'
;MSYPVSIIVRTKDRPQLLRQALGSLAGQTYPRLEVIVVNDGGCDVREVLEPFRSRFTEMRYLDLQPGRGRAAAANAGLGAARGRYLGFLDDDDWLAPEHVAGLVEALTQHREKAAYAGVQCVERINGEWRETHVYNEPYEPVKLMGVNFIPIHAVLFDRALLDGCRFDEAFEVYEDWDFWLQVARHTDFYHLDRVTAFYRLTADDGSGVHGKDDKRYTALRLLYAKWDRRWSAESRVALLVHAHRGFEATEAHIRNLEKLLAERERSLAQARIHGENLEKLLAERERSLAQARVHGENLEKLLAERDRSLAQARIHGENLEKLLAEKDRIQAMTQTHADNLKRLLAEREKELEARQRRIEDMEAMLAASRREIAHWQTAYREVMQSTSWRISAPVRMLGRRLRRLHQLVRHRSCIPHLMPVHQVEDLGGGRFRAQGPDPHFHLGFPGPIPSRWVRVSLTMAGNSDSPPTIYYDTGDGFNECQCFTLLPTGSGNRFERVVRLPDAVQGWRFDPRHAPGEFRIKRLEVTEIGSLLAATRLFRPEMDSWLRQPDTWARETVRLIRAWCGPGKLEARRQLVESVQRRHWDAYQSWFRLYGRLTEADREAIRKRIISMRNIPTFSILMPVHDPDVHWLRAALDSVLNQLYPHWELCIVDDASHSPKVRRVLEEYRRRDPRIRVRYRDCNGHISVASNDALAMATGDYIALLDHDDELAEHALYLMAEEITAHPHAVLLYSDEDKLDELGRHFDPYFKPDWNPLLLLGQNYFNHLSVYRADAVRACGGFREGFEGSQDWDLALRVTETLSPEQIRHVPFILYHWRAVSGSTAKAPDEKSYPARAAVRAVQEHLQRLSLPAEVESLPGGHCRVRFRVPTHPPKVSLIIPTRDGYELLSRCVETLVEKTEYPDYEVIVVDNRSQDPQSLAYLDELSRRQGFQVLRYDEPFNFSAINNFAVRHAQGEILGFLNNDLEILEREWLQEMVAHALHPETGAVGAMLYYPDGRIQHAGIILGIGGVAGHPWVGWPPETPGQMGRLRLAQHLTAVTAACLLVRRDVFLEVGGFDEKGLKVAFNDVDLCLKIHNRGYRNVWTPLARLFHHESATRGYEDTPEKQRRFQREIEIMQRRWGSLLRADPAYNPNLTLERCDFSLSFQPRVTRPWRVSSEGGAIGS
;
A
#
# COMPACT_ATOMS: atom_id res chain seq x y z
N MET A 1 15.58 49.62 -4.28
CA MET A 1 15.02 50.67 -5.15
C MET A 1 13.60 50.26 -5.52
N SER A 2 12.57 51.08 -5.26
CA SER A 2 11.19 50.73 -5.64
C SER A 2 11.00 50.95 -7.15
N TYR A 3 10.74 49.87 -7.90
CA TYR A 3 10.49 49.91 -9.34
C TYR A 3 9.07 50.42 -9.63
N PRO A 4 8.84 51.23 -10.67
CA PRO A 4 7.49 51.65 -11.04
C PRO A 4 6.67 50.44 -11.54
N VAL A 5 5.42 50.33 -11.11
CA VAL A 5 4.48 49.28 -11.53
C VAL A 5 3.30 49.91 -12.26
N SER A 6 2.90 49.39 -13.42
CA SER A 6 1.69 49.80 -14.13
C SER A 6 0.60 48.75 -13.99
N ILE A 7 -0.57 49.13 -13.47
CA ILE A 7 -1.76 48.29 -13.47
C ILE A 7 -2.75 48.81 -14.51
N ILE A 8 -3.12 47.94 -15.44
CA ILE A 8 -4.06 48.24 -16.52
C ILE A 8 -5.44 47.78 -16.10
N VAL A 9 -6.37 48.73 -16.02
CA VAL A 9 -7.76 48.49 -15.65
C VAL A 9 -8.62 48.58 -16.90
N ARG A 10 -9.27 47.47 -17.28
CA ARG A 10 -10.16 47.43 -18.45
C ARG A 10 -11.60 47.62 -17.99
N THR A 11 -12.33 48.50 -18.67
CA THR A 11 -13.73 48.77 -18.30
C THR A 11 -14.63 48.98 -19.49
N LYS A 12 -15.91 48.63 -19.33
CA LYS A 12 -16.98 48.92 -20.28
C LYS A 12 -18.34 48.92 -19.56
N ASP A 13 -19.02 50.05 -19.57
CA ASP A 13 -20.40 50.22 -19.09
C ASP A 13 -20.63 49.81 -17.61
N ARG A 14 -19.60 49.86 -16.76
CA ARG A 14 -19.65 49.41 -15.34
C ARG A 14 -19.03 50.41 -14.34
N PRO A 15 -19.51 51.66 -14.30
CA PRO A 15 -18.90 52.71 -13.47
C PRO A 15 -18.88 52.39 -11.96
N GLN A 16 -19.87 51.66 -11.42
CA GLN A 16 -19.87 51.32 -9.99
C GLN A 16 -18.83 50.24 -9.63
N LEU A 17 -18.64 49.25 -10.51
CA LEU A 17 -17.66 48.17 -10.29
C LEU A 17 -16.24 48.72 -10.43
N LEU A 18 -16.01 49.53 -11.47
CA LEU A 18 -14.76 50.25 -11.68
C LEU A 18 -14.34 51.05 -10.44
N ARG A 19 -15.28 51.71 -9.76
CA ARG A 19 -15.01 52.43 -8.50
C ARG A 19 -14.46 51.51 -7.40
N GLN A 20 -14.95 50.28 -7.30
CA GLN A 20 -14.49 49.29 -6.32
C GLN A 20 -13.08 48.77 -6.68
N ALA A 21 -12.86 48.41 -7.95
CA ALA A 21 -11.56 47.98 -8.44
C ALA A 21 -10.48 49.05 -8.18
N LEU A 22 -10.75 50.31 -8.53
CA LEU A 22 -9.87 51.44 -8.25
C LEU A 22 -9.67 51.69 -6.75
N GLY A 23 -10.71 51.45 -5.94
CA GLY A 23 -10.62 51.48 -4.47
C GLY A 23 -9.60 50.48 -3.93
N SER A 24 -9.60 49.26 -4.47
CA SER A 24 -8.63 48.23 -4.07
C SER A 24 -7.20 48.55 -4.49
N LEU A 25 -7.02 49.20 -5.65
CA LEU A 25 -5.71 49.70 -6.09
C LEU A 25 -5.22 50.85 -5.22
N ALA A 26 -6.10 51.77 -4.83
CA ALA A 26 -5.74 52.88 -3.94
C ALA A 26 -5.40 52.40 -2.52
N GLY A 27 -5.83 51.19 -2.15
CA GLY A 27 -5.49 50.52 -0.89
C GLY A 27 -4.18 49.72 -0.92
N GLN A 28 -3.48 49.66 -2.06
CA GLN A 28 -2.22 48.92 -2.14
C GLN A 28 -1.13 49.57 -1.29
N THR A 29 -0.33 48.72 -0.64
CA THR A 29 0.82 49.12 0.19
C THR A 29 2.05 49.50 -0.65
N TYR A 30 2.05 49.20 -1.95
CA TYR A 30 3.14 49.52 -2.85
C TYR A 30 3.08 50.99 -3.31
N PRO A 31 4.15 51.81 -3.10
CA PRO A 31 4.04 53.26 -3.22
C PRO A 31 4.12 53.83 -4.65
N ARG A 32 4.60 53.06 -5.63
CA ARG A 32 4.89 53.54 -7.01
C ARG A 32 3.99 52.88 -8.06
N LEU A 33 2.70 53.22 -8.00
CA LEU A 33 1.67 52.69 -8.90
C LEU A 33 1.25 53.70 -9.96
N GLU A 34 1.41 53.33 -11.22
CA GLU A 34 0.74 53.93 -12.38
C GLU A 34 -0.54 53.13 -12.66
N VAL A 35 -1.68 53.80 -12.79
CA VAL A 35 -2.96 53.15 -13.13
C VAL A 35 -3.44 53.64 -14.49
N ILE A 36 -3.74 52.71 -15.39
CA ILE A 36 -4.17 53.01 -16.76
C ILE A 36 -5.55 52.44 -16.96
N VAL A 37 -6.55 53.30 -16.97
CA VAL A 37 -7.93 52.91 -17.21
C VAL A 37 -8.20 52.96 -18.71
N VAL A 38 -8.60 51.84 -19.29
CA VAL A 38 -8.93 51.71 -20.71
C VAL A 38 -10.42 51.43 -20.85
N ASN A 39 -11.17 52.40 -21.35
CA ASN A 39 -12.59 52.26 -21.67
C ASN A 39 -12.75 51.72 -23.10
N ASP A 40 -13.34 50.52 -23.23
CA ASP A 40 -13.52 49.83 -24.51
C ASP A 40 -14.86 50.16 -25.19
N GLY A 41 -15.06 51.46 -25.46
CA GLY A 41 -16.24 51.94 -26.16
C GLY A 41 -17.53 51.93 -25.34
N GLY A 42 -17.44 52.09 -24.01
CA GLY A 42 -18.59 52.20 -23.09
C GLY A 42 -18.90 53.65 -22.69
N CYS A 43 -19.79 53.82 -21.70
CA CYS A 43 -20.15 55.12 -21.14
C CYS A 43 -18.94 55.90 -20.60
N ASP A 44 -19.01 57.24 -20.56
CA ASP A 44 -17.92 58.07 -20.01
C ASP A 44 -17.79 57.82 -18.49
N VAL A 45 -16.60 57.40 -18.07
CA VAL A 45 -16.27 57.07 -16.67
C VAL A 45 -15.36 58.11 -16.01
N ARG A 46 -15.06 59.25 -16.66
CA ARG A 46 -14.14 60.27 -16.11
C ARG A 46 -14.50 60.73 -14.70
N GLU A 47 -15.78 60.88 -14.41
CA GLU A 47 -16.28 61.24 -13.07
C GLU A 47 -15.99 60.17 -12.00
N VAL A 48 -15.89 58.89 -12.41
CA VAL A 48 -15.48 57.79 -11.51
C VAL A 48 -14.01 57.88 -11.17
N LEU A 49 -13.18 58.39 -12.10
CA LEU A 49 -11.71 58.43 -11.96
C LEU A 49 -11.24 59.60 -11.09
N GLU A 50 -11.97 60.72 -11.11
CA GLU A 50 -11.55 61.97 -10.47
C GLU A 50 -11.14 61.82 -8.99
N PRO A 51 -11.90 61.08 -8.13
CA PRO A 51 -11.52 60.89 -6.73
C PRO A 51 -10.21 60.13 -6.51
N PHE A 52 -9.71 59.41 -7.52
CA PHE A 52 -8.53 58.56 -7.42
C PHE A 52 -7.27 59.16 -8.08
N ARG A 53 -7.39 60.26 -8.84
CA ARG A 53 -6.24 60.85 -9.57
C ARG A 53 -5.06 61.20 -8.66
N SER A 54 -5.32 61.66 -7.44
CA SER A 54 -4.30 62.02 -6.45
C SER A 54 -3.79 60.86 -5.61
N ARG A 55 -4.38 59.66 -5.74
CA ARG A 55 -4.03 58.45 -4.97
C ARG A 55 -2.93 57.60 -5.62
N PHE A 56 -2.65 57.84 -6.90
CA PHE A 56 -1.65 57.08 -7.67
C PHE A 56 -0.49 57.98 -8.08
N THR A 57 0.67 57.39 -8.39
CA THR A 57 1.83 58.14 -8.90
C THR A 57 1.50 58.78 -10.25
N GLU A 58 0.74 58.07 -11.08
CA GLU A 58 0.20 58.60 -12.32
C GLU A 58 -1.09 57.84 -12.65
N MET A 59 -2.09 58.55 -13.18
CA MET A 59 -3.33 57.95 -13.65
C MET A 59 -3.64 58.40 -15.07
N ARG A 60 -3.79 57.44 -15.99
CA ARG A 60 -4.14 57.69 -17.39
C ARG A 60 -5.49 57.10 -17.75
N TYR A 61 -6.20 57.80 -18.61
CA TYR A 61 -7.47 57.38 -19.17
C TYR A 61 -7.33 57.28 -20.68
N LEU A 62 -7.60 56.09 -21.22
CA LEU A 62 -7.65 55.84 -22.65
C LEU A 62 -9.10 55.49 -23.01
N ASP A 63 -9.65 56.23 -23.96
CA ASP A 63 -11.02 56.02 -24.45
C ASP A 63 -10.96 55.47 -25.87
N LEU A 64 -11.29 54.19 -26.04
CA LEU A 64 -11.30 53.53 -27.34
C LEU A 64 -12.69 53.67 -27.95
N GLN A 65 -12.84 54.67 -28.83
CA GLN A 65 -14.08 54.91 -29.57
C GLN A 65 -13.86 54.72 -31.08
N PRO A 66 -14.57 53.78 -31.73
CA PRO A 66 -15.45 52.76 -31.14
C PRO A 66 -14.64 51.68 -30.38
N GLY A 67 -15.30 50.97 -29.47
CA GLY A 67 -14.69 49.85 -28.75
C GLY A 67 -14.22 48.74 -29.70
N ARG A 68 -13.10 48.10 -29.35
CA ARG A 68 -12.39 47.09 -30.17
C ARG A 68 -12.24 45.74 -29.48
N GLY A 69 -12.78 45.58 -28.27
CA GLY A 69 -12.74 44.35 -27.51
C GLY A 69 -11.64 44.35 -26.44
N ARG A 70 -11.78 43.44 -25.48
CA ARG A 70 -10.95 43.35 -24.27
C ARG A 70 -9.46 43.09 -24.54
N ALA A 71 -9.13 42.37 -25.62
CA ALA A 71 -7.74 42.15 -26.05
C ALA A 71 -7.12 43.44 -26.62
N ALA A 72 -7.88 44.20 -27.41
CA ALA A 72 -7.44 45.51 -27.92
C ALA A 72 -7.28 46.53 -26.79
N ALA A 73 -8.20 46.53 -25.82
CA ALA A 73 -8.10 47.34 -24.61
C ALA A 73 -6.86 46.99 -23.78
N ALA A 74 -6.56 45.70 -23.58
CA ALA A 74 -5.34 45.25 -22.92
C ALA A 74 -4.08 45.75 -23.67
N ASN A 75 -4.05 45.60 -24.99
CA ASN A 75 -2.94 46.07 -25.84
C ASN A 75 -2.75 47.59 -25.80
N ALA A 76 -3.84 48.37 -25.78
CA ALA A 76 -3.78 49.82 -25.65
C ALA A 76 -3.21 50.23 -24.29
N GLY A 77 -3.63 49.55 -23.22
CA GLY A 77 -3.08 49.73 -21.87
C GLY A 77 -1.59 49.40 -21.80
N LEU A 78 -1.17 48.25 -22.35
CA LEU A 78 0.24 47.85 -22.42
C LEU A 78 1.09 48.87 -23.18
N GLY A 79 0.56 49.43 -24.27
CA GLY A 79 1.26 50.47 -25.05
C GLY A 79 1.45 51.78 -24.29
N ALA A 80 0.51 52.13 -23.40
CA ALA A 80 0.60 53.35 -22.59
C ALA A 80 1.39 53.18 -21.29
N ALA A 81 1.56 51.94 -20.81
CA ALA A 81 2.31 51.65 -19.59
C ALA A 81 3.76 52.11 -19.65
N ARG A 82 4.30 52.56 -18.50
CA ARG A 82 5.70 52.97 -18.34
C ARG A 82 6.43 52.25 -17.20
N GLY A 83 5.70 51.49 -16.39
CA GLY A 83 6.24 50.69 -15.30
C GLY A 83 7.20 49.62 -15.79
N ARG A 84 8.15 49.24 -14.92
CA ARG A 84 9.03 48.08 -15.15
C ARG A 84 8.22 46.79 -15.08
N TYR A 85 7.33 46.70 -14.09
CA TYR A 85 6.44 45.56 -13.92
C TYR A 85 5.02 45.96 -14.29
N LEU A 86 4.31 45.05 -14.97
CA LEU A 86 2.99 45.27 -15.54
C LEU A 86 2.02 44.23 -14.98
N GLY A 87 0.80 44.66 -14.68
CA GLY A 87 -0.29 43.80 -14.22
C GLY A 87 -1.64 44.29 -14.73
N PHE A 88 -2.67 43.49 -14.52
CA PHE A 88 -4.04 43.80 -14.94
C PHE A 88 -4.99 43.77 -13.75
N LEU A 89 -6.10 44.48 -13.88
CA LEU A 89 -7.25 44.34 -13.00
C LEU A 89 -8.51 44.57 -13.82
N ASP A 90 -9.39 43.60 -13.89
CA ASP A 90 -10.70 43.82 -14.52
C ASP A 90 -11.62 44.60 -13.57
N ASP A 91 -12.54 45.40 -14.12
CA ASP A 91 -13.30 46.39 -13.36
C ASP A 91 -14.28 45.79 -12.33
N ASP A 92 -14.51 44.49 -12.36
CA ASP A 92 -15.37 43.73 -11.46
C ASP A 92 -14.60 42.96 -10.36
N ASP A 93 -13.27 42.97 -10.39
CA ASP A 93 -12.38 42.28 -9.47
C ASP A 93 -11.68 43.23 -8.48
N TRP A 94 -11.02 42.66 -7.46
CA TRP A 94 -10.26 43.46 -6.49
C TRP A 94 -9.03 42.73 -5.95
N LEU A 95 -8.09 43.51 -5.42
CA LEU A 95 -6.81 43.02 -4.90
C LEU A 95 -6.66 43.31 -3.40
N ALA A 96 -6.00 42.41 -2.67
CA ALA A 96 -5.60 42.62 -1.28
C ALA A 96 -4.50 43.70 -1.18
N PRO A 97 -4.40 44.49 -0.09
CA PRO A 97 -3.44 45.59 0.05
C PRO A 97 -1.96 45.24 -0.22
N GLU A 98 -1.57 43.99 0.03
CA GLU A 98 -0.21 43.49 -0.11
C GLU A 98 0.08 42.85 -1.48
N HIS A 99 -0.91 42.73 -2.35
CA HIS A 99 -0.81 41.99 -3.62
C HIS A 99 0.36 42.47 -4.49
N VAL A 100 0.39 43.77 -4.82
CA VAL A 100 1.45 44.30 -5.70
C VAL A 100 2.81 44.27 -5.01
N ALA A 101 2.86 44.56 -3.71
CA ALA A 101 4.12 44.54 -2.96
C ALA A 101 4.74 43.14 -2.93
N GLY A 102 3.92 42.11 -2.65
CA GLY A 102 4.36 40.72 -2.62
C GLY A 102 4.83 40.21 -3.99
N LEU A 103 4.13 40.56 -5.07
CA LEU A 103 4.54 40.16 -6.41
C LEU A 103 5.80 40.88 -6.91
N VAL A 104 5.97 42.17 -6.57
CA VAL A 104 7.24 42.87 -6.84
C VAL A 104 8.38 42.26 -6.07
N GLU A 105 8.18 41.96 -4.77
CA GLU A 105 9.19 41.29 -3.96
C GLU A 105 9.60 39.96 -4.59
N ALA A 106 8.63 39.13 -4.97
CA ALA A 106 8.86 37.88 -5.68
C ALA A 106 9.70 38.07 -6.96
N LEU A 107 9.32 39.01 -7.85
CA LEU A 107 10.05 39.29 -9.09
C LEU A 107 11.44 39.90 -8.89
N THR A 108 11.75 40.39 -7.70
CA THR A 108 13.10 40.92 -7.37
C THR A 108 14.00 39.89 -6.72
N GLN A 109 13.42 38.89 -6.04
CA GLN A 109 14.16 37.84 -5.34
C GLN A 109 14.37 36.60 -6.22
N HIS A 110 13.55 36.44 -7.25
CA HIS A 110 13.56 35.28 -8.13
C HIS A 110 13.96 35.66 -9.57
N ARG A 111 14.39 34.66 -10.34
CA ARG A 111 14.94 34.84 -11.71
C ARG A 111 13.86 34.93 -12.77
N GLU A 112 12.66 34.45 -12.44
CA GLU A 112 11.49 34.41 -13.27
C GLU A 112 11.02 35.83 -13.58
N LYS A 113 10.60 36.06 -14.83
CA LYS A 113 10.12 37.37 -15.29
C LYS A 113 8.62 37.56 -15.11
N ALA A 114 7.91 36.56 -14.60
CA ALA A 114 6.49 36.62 -14.28
C ALA A 114 6.24 35.93 -12.94
N ALA A 115 5.39 36.52 -12.11
CA ALA A 115 4.98 35.97 -10.83
C ALA A 115 3.47 36.11 -10.67
N TYR A 116 2.84 35.16 -9.99
CA TYR A 116 1.41 35.22 -9.70
C TYR A 116 1.10 34.78 -8.28
N ALA A 117 0.01 35.29 -7.73
CA ALA A 117 -0.49 34.95 -6.41
C ALA A 117 -1.78 34.13 -6.51
N GLY A 118 -2.22 33.59 -5.37
CA GLY A 118 -3.50 32.90 -5.28
C GLY A 118 -4.70 33.83 -5.45
N VAL A 119 -5.79 33.30 -6.02
CA VAL A 119 -7.04 34.01 -6.30
C VAL A 119 -8.22 33.32 -5.61
N GLN A 120 -8.99 34.08 -4.84
CA GLN A 120 -10.24 33.63 -4.24
C GLN A 120 -11.43 33.99 -5.12
N CYS A 121 -12.20 33.01 -5.58
CA CYS A 121 -13.48 33.25 -6.25
C CYS A 121 -14.57 33.56 -5.23
N VAL A 122 -15.41 34.55 -5.53
CA VAL A 122 -16.54 34.96 -4.70
C VAL A 122 -17.80 35.03 -5.56
N GLU A 123 -18.84 34.29 -5.15
CA GLU A 123 -20.11 34.18 -5.86
C GLU A 123 -21.26 34.64 -4.96
N ARG A 124 -22.35 35.13 -5.56
CA ARG A 124 -23.57 35.48 -4.85
C ARG A 124 -24.56 34.32 -4.82
N ILE A 125 -24.68 33.65 -3.68
CA ILE A 125 -25.58 32.51 -3.47
C ILE A 125 -26.72 32.93 -2.52
N ASN A 126 -27.98 32.80 -2.96
CA ASN A 126 -29.17 33.20 -2.20
C ASN A 126 -29.16 34.66 -1.70
N GLY A 127 -28.49 35.55 -2.44
CA GLY A 127 -28.40 36.97 -2.11
C GLY A 127 -27.20 37.37 -1.24
N GLU A 128 -26.44 36.43 -0.69
CA GLU A 128 -25.21 36.64 0.10
C GLU A 128 -23.94 36.35 -0.72
N TRP A 129 -22.88 37.11 -0.48
CA TRP A 129 -21.56 36.81 -1.06
C TRP A 129 -20.89 35.67 -0.29
N ARG A 130 -20.41 34.66 -1.01
CA ARG A 130 -19.71 33.51 -0.44
C ARG A 130 -18.44 33.22 -1.23
N GLU A 131 -17.39 32.87 -0.51
CA GLU A 131 -16.16 32.31 -1.06
C GLU A 131 -16.43 30.90 -1.58
N THR A 132 -15.99 30.60 -2.80
CA THR A 132 -16.29 29.33 -3.47
C THR A 132 -15.02 28.56 -3.82
N HIS A 133 -14.35 28.93 -4.91
CA HIS A 133 -13.18 28.24 -5.45
C HIS A 133 -11.90 29.06 -5.24
N VAL A 134 -10.75 28.42 -5.12
CA VAL A 134 -9.45 29.07 -4.97
C VAL A 134 -8.48 28.58 -6.04
N TYR A 135 -7.95 29.50 -6.84
CA TYR A 135 -6.82 29.24 -7.73
C TYR A 135 -5.53 29.56 -6.97
N ASN A 136 -4.85 28.55 -6.41
CA ASN A 136 -3.58 28.76 -5.70
C ASN A 136 -2.62 27.58 -5.88
N GLU A 137 -2.55 27.05 -7.10
CA GLU A 137 -1.74 25.89 -7.41
C GLU A 137 -0.36 26.29 -7.97
N PRO A 138 0.72 25.52 -7.69
CA PRO A 138 2.04 25.74 -8.26
C PRO A 138 2.08 25.72 -9.79
N TYR A 139 3.05 26.42 -10.37
CA TYR A 139 3.19 26.51 -11.82
C TYR A 139 3.59 25.17 -12.43
N GLU A 140 2.74 24.63 -13.30
CA GLU A 140 3.02 23.44 -14.11
C GLU A 140 2.85 23.76 -15.61
N PRO A 141 3.92 23.72 -16.43
CA PRO A 141 3.85 24.11 -17.84
C PRO A 141 2.85 23.29 -18.66
N VAL A 142 2.78 21.98 -18.42
CA VAL A 142 1.88 21.06 -19.15
C VAL A 142 0.42 21.31 -18.79
N LYS A 143 0.14 21.65 -17.53
CA LYS A 143 -1.21 22.02 -17.07
C LYS A 143 -1.68 23.30 -17.76
N LEU A 144 -0.82 24.32 -17.84
CA LEU A 144 -1.15 25.58 -18.51
C LEU A 144 -1.44 25.36 -20.01
N MET A 145 -0.90 24.33 -20.65
CA MET A 145 -1.25 24.00 -22.05
C MET A 145 -2.69 23.49 -22.21
N GLY A 146 -3.27 22.89 -21.16
CA GLY A 146 -4.58 22.25 -21.20
C GLY A 146 -5.70 23.02 -20.51
N VAL A 147 -5.36 23.83 -19.51
CA VAL A 147 -6.32 24.58 -18.67
C VAL A 147 -5.74 25.95 -18.32
N ASN A 148 -6.55 27.01 -18.42
CA ASN A 148 -6.23 28.32 -17.85
C ASN A 148 -6.53 28.32 -16.34
N PHE A 149 -5.51 28.24 -15.50
CA PHE A 149 -5.66 28.25 -14.04
C PHE A 149 -5.03 29.48 -13.37
N ILE A 150 -4.59 30.47 -14.15
CA ILE A 150 -3.94 31.69 -13.67
C ILE A 150 -4.77 32.90 -14.13
N PRO A 151 -5.73 33.37 -13.29
CA PRO A 151 -6.54 34.53 -13.62
C PRO A 151 -5.71 35.78 -13.90
N ILE A 152 -6.16 36.61 -14.85
CA ILE A 152 -5.35 37.70 -15.41
C ILE A 152 -4.86 38.70 -14.34
N HIS A 153 -5.70 39.01 -13.35
CA HIS A 153 -5.42 40.00 -12.32
C HIS A 153 -4.51 39.47 -11.19
N ALA A 154 -4.14 38.18 -11.23
CA ALA A 154 -3.27 37.56 -10.25
C ALA A 154 -1.78 37.74 -10.56
N VAL A 155 -1.45 38.23 -11.76
CA VAL A 155 -0.12 38.15 -12.35
C VAL A 155 0.53 39.54 -12.42
N LEU A 156 1.81 39.58 -12.06
CA LEU A 156 2.71 40.69 -12.37
C LEU A 156 3.88 40.16 -13.21
N PHE A 157 4.27 40.88 -14.25
CA PHE A 157 5.35 40.46 -15.15
C PHE A 157 6.25 41.60 -15.60
N ASP A 158 7.49 41.30 -15.94
CA ASP A 158 8.48 42.26 -16.40
C ASP A 158 8.17 42.73 -17.82
N ARG A 159 8.19 44.06 -18.02
CA ARG A 159 7.92 44.74 -19.29
C ARG A 159 8.77 44.20 -20.45
N ALA A 160 9.97 43.68 -20.18
CA ALA A 160 10.82 43.10 -21.21
C ALA A 160 10.17 41.93 -21.97
N LEU A 161 9.13 41.30 -21.41
CA LEU A 161 8.36 40.26 -22.08
C LEU A 161 7.49 40.78 -23.25
N LEU A 162 7.27 42.10 -23.33
CA LEU A 162 6.55 42.70 -24.46
C LEU A 162 7.32 42.60 -25.79
N ASP A 163 8.62 42.31 -25.75
CA ASP A 163 9.46 42.01 -26.92
C ASP A 163 9.23 40.57 -27.44
N GLY A 164 7.97 40.14 -27.53
CA GLY A 164 7.60 38.80 -27.96
C GLY A 164 6.20 38.35 -27.54
N CYS A 165 5.61 38.99 -26.52
CA CYS A 165 4.27 38.69 -26.03
C CYS A 165 3.29 39.83 -26.29
N ARG A 166 2.15 39.53 -26.90
CA ARG A 166 1.05 40.50 -27.10
C ARG A 166 -0.31 39.82 -27.13
N PHE A 167 -1.36 40.49 -26.64
CA PHE A 167 -2.71 39.95 -26.71
C PHE A 167 -3.15 39.84 -28.17
N ASP A 168 -3.66 38.68 -28.54
CA ASP A 168 -4.16 38.42 -29.89
C ASP A 168 -5.62 38.87 -29.98
N GLU A 169 -5.87 39.96 -30.72
CA GLU A 169 -7.19 40.58 -30.86
C GLU A 169 -8.23 39.67 -31.54
N ALA A 170 -7.82 38.52 -32.08
CA ALA A 170 -8.75 37.50 -32.58
C ALA A 170 -9.49 36.74 -31.46
N PHE A 171 -9.03 36.82 -30.21
CA PHE A 171 -9.67 36.17 -29.07
C PHE A 171 -10.70 37.10 -28.42
N GLU A 172 -11.97 36.70 -28.47
CA GLU A 172 -13.03 37.35 -27.69
C GLU A 172 -13.03 36.92 -26.21
N VAL A 173 -12.56 35.71 -25.91
CA VAL A 173 -12.37 35.12 -24.58
C VAL A 173 -11.12 34.24 -24.59
N TYR A 174 -10.52 33.99 -23.42
CA TYR A 174 -9.24 33.29 -23.26
C TYR A 174 -8.04 34.01 -23.91
N GLU A 175 -8.15 35.33 -24.09
CA GLU A 175 -7.07 36.17 -24.59
C GLU A 175 -5.89 36.22 -23.61
N ASP A 176 -6.20 36.15 -22.31
CA ASP A 176 -5.24 36.04 -21.20
C ASP A 176 -4.51 34.70 -21.23
N TRP A 177 -5.23 33.61 -21.47
CA TRP A 177 -4.63 32.29 -21.58
C TRP A 177 -3.63 32.19 -22.73
N ASP A 178 -4.00 32.69 -23.91
CA ASP A 178 -3.07 32.79 -25.02
C ASP A 178 -1.84 33.63 -24.67
N PHE A 179 -2.03 34.75 -23.99
CA PHE A 179 -0.93 35.61 -23.54
C PHE A 179 -0.01 34.90 -22.54
N TRP A 180 -0.54 34.14 -21.58
CA TRP A 180 0.25 33.35 -20.64
C TRP A 180 1.03 32.23 -21.31
N LEU A 181 0.46 31.59 -22.34
CA LEU A 181 1.20 30.63 -23.17
C LEU A 181 2.34 31.29 -23.94
N GLN A 182 2.19 32.55 -24.37
CA GLN A 182 3.30 33.32 -24.95
C GLN A 182 4.38 33.58 -23.90
N VAL A 183 4.01 34.08 -22.71
CA VAL A 183 4.95 34.37 -21.61
C VAL A 183 5.71 33.12 -21.17
N ALA A 184 5.03 31.98 -21.07
CA ALA A 184 5.60 30.68 -20.71
C ALA A 184 6.72 30.20 -21.65
N ARG A 185 6.81 30.75 -22.88
CA ARG A 185 7.92 30.45 -23.79
C ARG A 185 9.21 31.21 -23.46
N HIS A 186 9.11 32.28 -22.69
CA HIS A 186 10.21 33.18 -22.37
C HIS A 186 10.66 33.06 -20.91
N THR A 187 9.78 32.62 -20.01
CA THR A 187 10.06 32.42 -18.58
C THR A 187 9.08 31.42 -17.99
N ASP A 188 9.51 30.69 -16.97
CA ASP A 188 8.59 30.06 -16.02
C ASP A 188 7.93 31.13 -15.15
N PHE A 189 6.81 30.78 -14.50
CA PHE A 189 6.14 31.65 -13.54
C PHE A 189 6.56 31.30 -12.12
N TYR A 190 6.90 32.31 -11.32
CA TYR A 190 7.04 32.15 -9.89
C TYR A 190 5.67 32.18 -9.21
N HIS A 191 5.34 31.14 -8.43
CA HIS A 191 4.09 31.07 -7.68
C HIS A 191 4.31 31.61 -6.27
N LEU A 192 3.67 32.73 -5.96
CA LEU A 192 3.54 33.24 -4.60
C LEU A 192 2.36 32.52 -3.93
N ASP A 193 2.67 31.53 -3.08
CA ASP A 193 1.68 30.72 -2.35
C ASP A 193 0.95 31.50 -1.24
N ARG A 194 0.20 32.53 -1.66
CA ARG A 194 -0.66 33.39 -0.84
C ARG A 194 -1.82 33.90 -1.67
N VAL A 195 -3.03 33.80 -1.13
CA VAL A 195 -4.23 34.37 -1.76
C VAL A 195 -4.28 35.87 -1.52
N THR A 196 -4.12 36.65 -2.58
CA THR A 196 -4.09 38.13 -2.50
C THR A 196 -4.91 38.81 -3.61
N ALA A 197 -5.62 38.03 -4.42
CA ALA A 197 -6.49 38.49 -5.48
C ALA A 197 -7.88 37.87 -5.33
N PHE A 198 -8.91 38.56 -5.80
CA PHE A 198 -10.30 38.13 -5.64
C PHE A 198 -11.06 38.26 -6.95
N TYR A 199 -11.63 37.14 -7.39
CA TYR A 199 -12.36 37.02 -8.64
C TYR A 199 -13.88 36.98 -8.38
N ARG A 200 -14.62 37.95 -8.91
CA ARG A 200 -16.07 38.00 -8.82
C ARG A 200 -16.75 37.11 -9.86
N LEU A 201 -17.54 36.14 -9.41
CA LEU A 201 -18.38 35.29 -10.27
C LEU A 201 -19.80 35.87 -10.34
N THR A 202 -20.20 36.34 -11.51
CA THR A 202 -21.55 36.86 -11.80
C THR A 202 -22.27 35.95 -12.79
N ALA A 203 -23.54 35.63 -12.47
CA ALA A 203 -24.32 34.63 -13.20
C ALA A 203 -24.91 35.11 -14.54
N ASP A 204 -24.89 36.40 -14.85
CA ASP A 204 -25.76 36.99 -15.89
C ASP A 204 -25.13 38.07 -16.80
N ASP A 205 -23.84 38.35 -16.70
CA ASP A 205 -23.16 39.31 -17.56
C ASP A 205 -22.32 38.60 -18.62
N GLY A 206 -22.91 38.43 -19.80
CA GLY A 206 -22.35 37.71 -20.96
C GLY A 206 -21.08 38.28 -21.61
N SER A 207 -20.19 38.90 -20.83
CA SER A 207 -18.85 39.36 -21.24
C SER A 207 -17.71 38.46 -20.73
N GLY A 208 -17.98 37.57 -19.77
CA GLY A 208 -17.00 36.65 -19.19
C GLY A 208 -16.97 35.26 -19.84
N VAL A 209 -16.01 34.44 -19.40
CA VAL A 209 -15.92 33.02 -19.77
C VAL A 209 -17.22 32.28 -19.45
N HIS A 210 -18.14 32.79 -18.62
CA HIS A 210 -19.41 32.15 -18.26
C HIS A 210 -20.57 32.32 -19.27
N GLY A 211 -20.36 32.99 -20.41
CA GLY A 211 -21.36 33.16 -21.48
C GLY A 211 -21.47 32.00 -22.50
N LYS A 212 -22.53 32.06 -23.35
CA LYS A 212 -22.97 31.09 -24.39
C LYS A 212 -21.85 30.20 -24.96
N ASP A 213 -22.07 28.88 -24.95
CA ASP A 213 -21.12 27.82 -25.33
C ASP A 213 -20.39 28.00 -26.67
N ASP A 214 -20.98 28.70 -27.65
CA ASP A 214 -20.39 28.92 -28.98
C ASP A 214 -19.12 29.79 -28.96
N LYS A 215 -19.03 30.79 -28.07
CA LYS A 215 -17.86 31.69 -27.99
C LYS A 215 -16.65 30.99 -27.40
N ARG A 216 -16.85 30.26 -26.29
CA ARG A 216 -15.85 29.37 -25.68
C ARG A 216 -15.30 28.38 -26.69
N TYR A 217 -16.20 27.78 -27.46
CA TYR A 217 -15.85 26.77 -28.43
C TYR A 217 -14.95 27.32 -29.55
N THR A 218 -15.32 28.49 -30.07
CA THR A 218 -14.58 29.18 -31.11
C THR A 218 -13.20 29.60 -30.62
N ALA A 219 -13.10 30.16 -29.41
CA ALA A 219 -11.83 30.53 -28.79
C ALA A 219 -10.90 29.34 -28.55
N LEU A 220 -11.41 28.21 -28.04
CA LEU A 220 -10.63 26.98 -27.87
C LEU A 220 -10.12 26.43 -29.21
N ARG A 221 -10.96 26.47 -30.27
CA ARG A 221 -10.52 26.09 -31.63
C ARG A 221 -9.35 26.94 -32.09
N LEU A 222 -9.46 28.25 -31.93
CA LEU A 222 -8.42 29.19 -32.33
C LEU A 222 -7.14 28.98 -31.50
N LEU A 223 -7.25 28.79 -30.18
CA LEU A 223 -6.14 28.54 -29.28
C LEU A 223 -5.36 27.29 -29.71
N TYR A 224 -6.03 26.14 -29.80
CA TYR A 224 -5.36 24.90 -30.19
C TYR A 224 -4.88 24.93 -31.63
N ALA A 225 -5.57 25.58 -32.57
CA ALA A 225 -5.06 25.73 -33.94
C ALA A 225 -3.79 26.59 -33.98
N LYS A 226 -3.72 27.66 -33.18
CA LYS A 226 -2.55 28.53 -33.03
C LYS A 226 -1.38 27.76 -32.40
N TRP A 227 -1.63 26.97 -31.37
CA TRP A 227 -0.58 26.36 -30.56
C TRP A 227 -0.17 24.95 -30.97
N ASP A 228 -1.06 24.16 -31.60
CA ASP A 228 -0.79 22.77 -31.99
C ASP A 228 0.51 22.67 -32.78
N ARG A 229 0.69 23.48 -33.83
CA ARG A 229 1.93 23.45 -34.64
C ARG A 229 3.18 23.94 -33.92
N ARG A 230 3.03 24.70 -32.84
CA ARG A 230 4.13 25.29 -32.06
C ARG A 230 4.60 24.36 -30.94
N TRP A 231 3.76 23.41 -30.52
CA TRP A 231 4.13 22.41 -29.53
C TRP A 231 4.86 21.22 -30.16
N SER A 232 5.93 20.77 -29.50
CA SER A 232 6.66 19.56 -29.89
C SER A 232 5.77 18.32 -29.75
N ALA A 233 6.17 17.22 -30.39
CA ALA A 233 5.46 15.94 -30.25
C ALA A 233 5.42 15.49 -28.78
N GLU A 234 6.51 15.71 -28.03
CA GLU A 234 6.61 15.39 -26.60
C GLU A 234 5.63 16.20 -25.76
N SER A 235 5.54 17.52 -25.98
CA SER A 235 4.59 18.38 -25.25
C SER A 235 3.14 18.02 -25.53
N ARG A 236 2.80 17.62 -26.77
CA ARG A 236 1.45 17.13 -27.12
C ARG A 236 1.11 15.82 -26.44
N VAL A 237 2.09 14.92 -26.31
CA VAL A 237 1.92 13.66 -25.57
C VAL A 237 1.76 13.93 -24.08
N ALA A 238 2.55 14.83 -23.49
CA ALA A 238 2.44 15.24 -22.10
C ALA A 238 1.05 15.86 -21.80
N LEU A 239 0.53 16.71 -22.69
CA LEU A 239 -0.81 17.28 -22.60
C LEU A 239 -1.91 16.20 -22.60
N LEU A 240 -1.79 15.18 -23.44
CA LEU A 240 -2.73 14.05 -23.49
C LEU A 240 -2.68 13.20 -22.20
N VAL A 241 -1.48 12.98 -21.64
CA VAL A 241 -1.29 12.29 -20.37
C VAL A 241 -1.90 13.08 -19.21
N HIS A 242 -1.66 14.39 -19.16
CA HIS A 242 -2.20 15.28 -18.13
C HIS A 242 -3.74 15.32 -18.20
N ALA A 243 -4.32 15.45 -19.39
CA ALA A 243 -5.77 15.36 -19.58
C ALA A 243 -6.32 14.03 -19.06
N HIS A 244 -5.68 12.90 -19.39
CA HIS A 244 -6.10 11.57 -18.95
C HIS A 244 -6.06 11.41 -17.42
N ARG A 245 -5.02 11.89 -16.75
CA ARG A 245 -4.91 11.89 -15.28
C ARG A 245 -6.03 12.69 -14.61
N GLY A 246 -6.40 13.84 -15.19
CA GLY A 246 -7.55 14.65 -14.72
C GLY A 246 -8.88 13.91 -14.81
N PHE A 247 -9.09 13.11 -15.87
CA PHE A 247 -10.26 12.24 -16.01
C PHE A 247 -10.28 11.12 -14.96
N GLU A 248 -9.15 10.44 -14.73
CA GLU A 248 -9.05 9.36 -13.75
C GLU A 248 -9.26 9.87 -12.32
N ALA A 249 -8.76 11.06 -11.98
CA ALA A 249 -8.98 11.70 -10.69
C ALA A 249 -10.45 12.06 -10.46
N THR A 250 -11.12 12.62 -11.48
CA THR A 250 -12.56 12.93 -11.42
C THR A 250 -13.40 11.65 -11.28
N GLU A 251 -13.05 10.59 -12.01
CA GLU A 251 -13.73 9.31 -11.94
C GLU A 251 -13.48 8.59 -10.58
N ALA A 252 -12.28 8.71 -10.03
CA ALA A 252 -11.96 8.23 -8.68
C ALA A 252 -12.71 9.01 -7.59
N HIS A 253 -12.86 10.33 -7.76
CA HIS A 253 -13.63 11.17 -6.85
C HIS A 253 -15.13 10.83 -6.88
N ILE A 254 -15.72 10.65 -8.07
CA ILE A 254 -17.11 10.18 -8.22
C ILE A 254 -17.29 8.81 -7.57
N ARG A 255 -16.38 7.86 -7.79
CA ARG A 255 -16.42 6.53 -7.14
C ARG A 255 -16.33 6.61 -5.61
N ASN A 256 -15.51 7.51 -5.07
CA ASN A 256 -15.41 7.72 -3.63
C ASN A 256 -16.68 8.35 -3.05
N LEU A 257 -17.26 9.34 -3.75
CA LEU A 257 -18.55 9.93 -3.35
C LEU A 257 -19.69 8.90 -3.43
N GLU A 258 -19.73 8.05 -4.45
CA GLU A 258 -20.70 6.96 -4.58
C GLU A 258 -20.55 5.92 -3.45
N LYS A 259 -19.31 5.62 -3.03
CA LYS A 259 -19.03 4.76 -1.88
C LYS A 259 -19.53 5.39 -0.57
N LEU A 260 -19.23 6.67 -0.34
CA LEU A 260 -19.71 7.42 0.82
C LEU A 260 -21.25 7.52 0.83
N LEU A 261 -21.87 7.69 -0.33
CA LEU A 261 -23.32 7.65 -0.48
C LEU A 261 -23.88 6.28 -0.08
N ALA A 262 -23.29 5.18 -0.55
CA ALA A 262 -23.72 3.83 -0.20
C ALA A 262 -23.52 3.49 1.30
N GLU A 263 -22.52 4.06 1.96
CA GLU A 263 -22.32 3.96 3.42
C GLU A 263 -23.38 4.75 4.20
N ARG A 264 -23.72 5.96 3.73
CA ARG A 264 -24.78 6.78 4.31
C ARG A 264 -26.17 6.16 4.10
N GLU A 265 -26.45 5.57 2.94
CA GLU A 265 -27.71 4.84 2.66
C GLU A 265 -27.89 3.63 3.58
N ARG A 266 -26.82 2.87 3.84
CA ARG A 266 -26.85 1.74 4.79
C ARG A 266 -27.11 2.19 6.22
N SER A 267 -26.47 3.30 6.63
CA SER A 267 -26.68 3.88 7.96
C SER A 267 -28.11 4.38 8.14
N LEU A 268 -28.70 5.00 7.10
CA LEU A 268 -30.10 5.44 7.11
C LEU A 268 -31.08 4.25 7.16
N ALA A 269 -30.80 3.17 6.41
CA ALA A 269 -31.62 1.97 6.44
C ALA A 269 -31.63 1.29 7.82
N GLN A 270 -30.47 1.25 8.50
CA GLN A 270 -30.38 0.75 9.87
C GLN A 270 -31.14 1.64 10.86
N ALA A 271 -31.04 2.97 10.72
CA ALA A 271 -31.78 3.91 11.56
C ALA A 271 -33.31 3.76 11.40
N ARG A 272 -33.80 3.55 10.16
CA ARG A 272 -35.22 3.31 9.87
C ARG A 272 -35.75 2.00 10.48
N ILE A 273 -35.03 0.89 10.30
CA ILE A 273 -35.42 -0.40 10.89
C ILE A 273 -35.52 -0.28 12.41
N HIS A 274 -34.59 0.46 13.02
CA HIS A 274 -34.60 0.66 14.46
C HIS A 274 -35.74 1.58 14.93
N GLY A 275 -36.08 2.61 14.15
CA GLY A 275 -37.27 3.46 14.37
C GLY A 275 -38.58 2.67 14.30
N GLU A 276 -38.78 1.87 13.25
CA GLU A 276 -39.97 1.01 13.08
C GLU A 276 -40.14 -0.01 14.23
N ASN A 277 -39.02 -0.57 14.72
CA ASN A 277 -39.05 -1.46 15.88
C ASN A 277 -39.47 -0.74 17.16
N LEU A 278 -39.06 0.52 17.33
CA LEU A 278 -39.42 1.33 18.49
C LEU A 278 -40.90 1.76 18.45
N GLU A 279 -41.44 2.11 17.28
CA GLU A 279 -42.86 2.39 17.09
C GLU A 279 -43.74 1.18 17.42
N LYS A 280 -43.34 -0.02 17.00
CA LYS A 280 -44.03 -1.27 17.35
C LYS A 280 -44.05 -1.50 18.87
N LEU A 281 -42.92 -1.28 19.54
CA LEU A 281 -42.82 -1.39 21.00
C LEU A 281 -43.69 -0.37 21.73
N LEU A 282 -43.77 0.88 21.23
CA LEU A 282 -44.67 1.90 21.77
C LEU A 282 -46.13 1.48 21.63
N ALA A 283 -46.55 1.01 20.45
CA ALA A 283 -47.92 0.54 20.21
C ALA A 283 -48.31 -0.70 21.06
N GLU A 284 -47.36 -1.57 21.41
CA GLU A 284 -47.58 -2.67 22.35
C GLU A 284 -47.75 -2.19 23.79
N ARG A 285 -46.97 -1.18 24.19
CA ARG A 285 -47.04 -0.60 25.54
C ARG A 285 -48.27 0.26 25.75
N GLU A 286 -48.72 1.02 24.75
CA GLU A 286 -49.99 1.75 24.76
C GLU A 286 -51.18 0.79 24.93
N ARG A 287 -51.17 -0.34 24.21
CA ARG A 287 -52.17 -1.40 24.38
C ARG A 287 -52.16 -1.99 25.79
N SER A 288 -50.97 -2.19 26.36
CA SER A 288 -50.81 -2.67 27.75
C SER A 288 -51.37 -1.65 28.76
N LEU A 289 -51.14 -0.35 28.53
CA LEU A 289 -51.66 0.73 29.37
C LEU A 289 -53.19 0.82 29.28
N ALA A 290 -53.76 0.68 28.07
CA ALA A 290 -55.20 0.65 27.86
C ALA A 290 -55.85 -0.56 28.55
N GLN A 291 -55.22 -1.75 28.48
CA GLN A 291 -55.67 -2.94 29.20
C GLN A 291 -55.62 -2.76 30.73
N ALA A 292 -54.54 -2.18 31.26
CA ALA A 292 -54.40 -1.88 32.68
C ALA A 292 -55.48 -0.90 33.16
N ARG A 293 -55.83 0.10 32.35
CA ARG A 293 -56.90 1.06 32.65
C ARG A 293 -58.29 0.40 32.68
N VAL A 294 -58.61 -0.41 31.68
CA VAL A 294 -59.88 -1.18 31.65
C VAL A 294 -59.96 -2.15 32.82
N HIS A 295 -58.85 -2.79 33.20
CA HIS A 295 -58.79 -3.65 34.37
C HIS A 295 -59.03 -2.86 35.67
N GLY A 296 -58.44 -1.67 35.80
CA GLY A 296 -58.71 -0.75 36.92
C GLY A 296 -60.18 -0.31 37.01
N GLU A 297 -60.77 0.11 35.89
CA GLU A 297 -62.20 0.52 35.83
C GLU A 297 -63.15 -0.66 36.16
N ASN A 298 -62.81 -1.88 35.74
CA ASN A 298 -63.57 -3.09 36.10
C ASN A 298 -63.41 -3.47 37.58
N LEU A 299 -62.21 -3.29 38.14
CA LEU A 299 -61.95 -3.52 39.56
C LEU A 299 -62.72 -2.51 40.43
N GLU A 300 -62.79 -1.24 40.04
CA GLU A 300 -63.60 -0.22 40.71
C GLU A 300 -65.10 -0.58 40.70
N LYS A 301 -65.62 -1.09 39.57
CA LYS A 301 -67.01 -1.56 39.48
C LYS A 301 -67.28 -2.77 40.38
N LEU A 302 -66.41 -3.77 40.35
CA LEU A 302 -66.48 -4.95 41.22
C LEU A 302 -66.40 -4.57 42.71
N LEU A 303 -65.57 -3.58 43.06
CA LEU A 303 -65.46 -3.05 44.42
C LEU A 303 -66.71 -2.26 44.82
N ALA A 304 -67.30 -1.47 43.93
CA ALA A 304 -68.55 -0.73 44.20
C ALA A 304 -69.79 -1.64 44.31
N GLU A 305 -69.79 -2.79 43.63
CA GLU A 305 -70.79 -3.85 43.82
C GLU A 305 -70.56 -4.60 45.15
N ARG A 306 -69.31 -4.90 45.48
CA ARG A 306 -68.93 -5.54 46.75
C ARG A 306 -69.18 -4.64 47.97
N ASP A 307 -68.95 -3.33 47.87
CA ASP A 307 -69.27 -2.33 48.90
C ASP A 307 -70.79 -2.27 49.16
N ARG A 308 -71.61 -2.44 48.10
CA ARG A 308 -73.07 -2.56 48.23
C ARG A 308 -73.51 -3.89 48.86
N SER A 309 -72.84 -4.99 48.54
CA SER A 309 -73.08 -6.29 49.19
C SER A 309 -72.58 -6.35 50.64
N LEU A 310 -71.50 -5.62 50.98
CA LEU A 310 -70.92 -5.54 52.33
C LEU A 310 -71.69 -4.58 53.25
N ALA A 311 -72.35 -3.55 52.70
CA ALA A 311 -73.29 -2.71 53.45
C ALA A 311 -74.50 -3.50 54.01
N GLN A 312 -74.83 -4.65 53.41
CA GLN A 312 -75.85 -5.58 53.91
C GLN A 312 -75.32 -6.60 54.94
N ALA A 313 -74.00 -6.78 55.06
CA ALA A 313 -73.36 -7.78 55.93
C ALA A 313 -72.75 -7.15 57.19
N ARG A 314 -73.52 -6.33 57.91
CA ARG A 314 -73.15 -5.87 59.26
C ARG A 314 -73.62 -6.91 60.27
N ILE A 315 -72.68 -7.72 60.77
CA ILE A 315 -72.61 -8.38 62.10
C ILE A 315 -71.63 -9.56 61.95
N HIS A 316 -70.32 -9.32 62.16
CA HIS A 316 -69.38 -10.06 63.04
C HIS A 316 -67.90 -9.80 62.65
N GLY A 317 -67.19 -9.10 63.54
CA GLY A 317 -65.80 -9.33 64.02
C GLY A 317 -64.59 -9.50 63.09
N GLU A 318 -63.69 -8.51 63.16
CA GLU A 318 -62.20 -8.61 63.18
C GLU A 318 -61.32 -8.80 61.93
N ASN A 319 -61.84 -8.83 60.69
CA ASN A 319 -60.98 -8.75 59.48
C ASN A 319 -61.18 -7.49 58.62
N LEU A 320 -61.86 -6.48 59.15
CA LEU A 320 -62.27 -5.28 58.40
C LEU A 320 -61.10 -4.30 58.11
N GLU A 321 -60.17 -4.11 59.04
CA GLU A 321 -59.02 -3.21 58.85
C GLU A 321 -57.96 -3.79 57.91
N LYS A 322 -57.73 -5.11 57.92
CA LYS A 322 -56.79 -5.77 56.99
C LYS A 322 -57.25 -5.66 55.54
N LEU A 323 -58.54 -5.81 55.28
CA LEU A 323 -59.10 -5.73 53.92
C LEU A 323 -59.13 -4.29 53.37
N LEU A 324 -59.37 -3.28 54.22
CA LEU A 324 -59.25 -1.87 53.83
C LEU A 324 -57.79 -1.48 53.56
N ALA A 325 -56.84 -1.92 54.40
CA ALA A 325 -55.42 -1.69 54.17
C ALA A 325 -54.88 -2.40 52.91
N GLU A 326 -55.43 -3.57 52.57
CA GLU A 326 -55.08 -4.31 51.35
C GLU A 326 -55.68 -3.68 50.09
N LYS A 327 -56.91 -3.13 50.17
CA LYS A 327 -57.51 -2.27 49.14
C LYS A 327 -56.63 -1.04 48.85
N ASP A 328 -56.25 -0.31 49.89
CA ASP A 328 -55.42 0.90 49.76
C ASP A 328 -54.03 0.57 49.18
N ARG A 329 -53.45 -0.58 49.55
CA ARG A 329 -52.19 -1.08 48.95
C ARG A 329 -52.31 -1.43 47.48
N ILE A 330 -53.35 -2.17 47.08
CA ILE A 330 -53.55 -2.58 45.68
C ILE A 330 -53.84 -1.35 44.81
N GLN A 331 -54.63 -0.39 45.31
CA GLN A 331 -54.92 0.84 44.60
C GLN A 331 -53.67 1.72 44.46
N ALA A 332 -52.85 1.85 45.52
CA ALA A 332 -51.57 2.57 45.45
C ALA A 332 -50.55 1.90 44.52
N MET A 333 -50.46 0.56 44.53
CA MET A 333 -49.55 -0.20 43.67
C MET A 333 -49.94 -0.10 42.19
N THR A 334 -51.25 -0.16 41.89
CA THR A 334 -51.77 -0.03 40.52
C THR A 334 -51.57 1.39 39.99
N GLN A 335 -51.80 2.40 40.82
CA GLN A 335 -51.57 3.80 40.47
C GLN A 335 -50.08 4.08 40.21
N THR A 336 -49.20 3.59 41.10
CA THR A 336 -47.74 3.72 40.94
C THR A 336 -47.25 3.03 39.67
N HIS A 337 -47.79 1.85 39.34
CA HIS A 337 -47.44 1.14 38.12
C HIS A 337 -47.89 1.90 36.86
N ALA A 338 -49.10 2.46 36.85
CA ALA A 338 -49.61 3.28 35.76
C ALA A 338 -48.79 4.57 35.55
N ASP A 339 -48.38 5.22 36.64
CA ASP A 339 -47.59 6.45 36.58
C ASP A 339 -46.15 6.18 36.11
N ASN A 340 -45.55 5.05 36.51
CA ASN A 340 -44.25 4.61 36.00
C ASN A 340 -44.29 4.29 34.49
N LEU A 341 -45.35 3.62 34.02
CA LEU A 341 -45.54 3.35 32.59
C LEU A 341 -45.73 4.63 31.77
N LYS A 342 -46.49 5.61 32.27
CA LYS A 342 -46.64 6.92 31.61
C LYS A 342 -45.31 7.67 31.49
N ARG A 343 -44.50 7.64 32.55
CA ARG A 343 -43.17 8.27 32.54
C ARG A 343 -42.24 7.64 31.50
N LEU A 344 -42.20 6.30 31.44
CA LEU A 344 -41.41 5.57 30.45
C LEU A 344 -41.88 5.79 29.02
N LEU A 345 -43.21 5.89 28.80
CA LEU A 345 -43.77 6.23 27.49
C LEU A 345 -43.32 7.63 27.04
N ALA A 346 -43.41 8.63 27.92
CA ALA A 346 -42.97 9.99 27.62
C ALA A 346 -41.45 10.10 27.34
N GLU A 347 -40.63 9.30 28.03
CA GLU A 347 -39.18 9.23 27.77
C GLU A 347 -38.88 8.58 26.40
N ARG A 348 -39.63 7.54 26.01
CA ARG A 348 -39.47 6.87 24.71
C ARG A 348 -40.05 7.65 23.54
N GLU A 349 -41.13 8.40 23.72
CA GLU A 349 -41.67 9.34 22.73
C GLU A 349 -40.65 10.44 22.40
N LYS A 350 -40.00 11.02 23.42
CA LYS A 350 -38.90 11.98 23.21
C LYS A 350 -37.71 11.37 22.47
N GLU A 351 -37.37 10.12 22.76
CA GLU A 351 -36.31 9.40 22.06
C GLU A 351 -36.68 9.13 20.59
N LEU A 352 -37.94 8.80 20.32
CA LEU A 352 -38.46 8.64 18.95
C LEU A 352 -38.38 9.96 18.17
N GLU A 353 -38.83 11.07 18.75
CA GLU A 353 -38.75 12.40 18.13
C GLU A 353 -37.31 12.83 17.83
N ALA A 354 -36.38 12.62 18.76
CA ALA A 354 -34.97 12.95 18.57
C ALA A 354 -34.33 12.12 17.45
N ARG A 355 -34.71 10.85 17.32
CA ARG A 355 -34.23 9.97 16.26
C ARG A 355 -34.87 10.27 14.91
N GLN A 356 -36.14 10.66 14.89
CA GLN A 356 -36.83 11.08 13.68
C GLN A 356 -36.15 12.33 13.07
N ARG A 357 -35.80 13.32 13.91
CA ARG A 357 -34.99 14.47 13.48
C ARG A 357 -33.63 14.07 12.92
N ARG A 358 -32.97 13.08 13.54
CA ARG A 358 -31.68 12.56 13.06
C ARG A 358 -31.80 11.87 11.69
N ILE A 359 -32.91 11.16 11.45
CA ILE A 359 -33.23 10.56 10.15
C ILE A 359 -33.46 11.66 9.11
N GLU A 360 -34.22 12.71 9.44
CA GLU A 360 -34.44 13.87 8.56
C GLU A 360 -33.13 14.60 8.21
N ASP A 361 -32.24 14.82 9.18
CA ASP A 361 -30.91 15.40 8.96
C ASP A 361 -30.05 14.52 8.05
N MET A 362 -30.07 13.20 8.27
CA MET A 362 -29.35 12.24 7.42
C MET A 362 -29.91 12.21 5.99
N GLU A 363 -31.23 12.34 5.81
CA GLU A 363 -31.87 12.45 4.50
C GLU A 363 -31.47 13.75 3.78
N ALA A 364 -31.38 14.87 4.49
CA ALA A 364 -30.89 16.13 3.95
C ALA A 364 -29.42 16.04 3.50
N MET A 365 -28.56 15.40 4.30
CA MET A 365 -27.16 15.13 3.92
C MET A 365 -27.05 14.16 2.73
N LEU A 366 -27.93 13.16 2.64
CA LEU A 366 -28.00 12.24 1.52
C LEU A 366 -28.41 12.97 0.24
N ALA A 367 -29.39 13.86 0.32
CA ALA A 367 -29.83 14.70 -0.79
C ALA A 367 -28.70 15.66 -1.24
N ALA A 368 -27.93 16.23 -0.31
CA ALA A 368 -26.75 17.03 -0.63
C ALA A 368 -25.68 16.21 -1.36
N SER A 369 -25.38 15.01 -0.87
CA SER A 369 -24.40 14.09 -1.48
C SER A 369 -24.84 13.64 -2.88
N ARG A 370 -26.14 13.38 -3.07
CA ARG A 370 -26.72 13.07 -4.39
C ARG A 370 -26.65 14.25 -5.35
N ARG A 371 -26.84 15.48 -4.87
CA ARG A 371 -26.65 16.69 -5.68
C ARG A 371 -25.19 16.89 -6.07
N GLU A 372 -24.25 16.63 -5.17
CA GLU A 372 -22.82 16.72 -5.42
C GLU A 372 -22.35 15.66 -6.44
N ILE A 373 -22.79 14.41 -6.28
CA ILE A 373 -22.55 13.35 -7.28
C ILE A 373 -23.17 13.72 -8.62
N ALA A 374 -24.42 14.21 -8.64
CA ALA A 374 -25.07 14.65 -9.87
C ALA A 374 -24.33 15.82 -10.53
N HIS A 375 -23.82 16.78 -9.75
CA HIS A 375 -22.99 17.88 -10.22
C HIS A 375 -21.70 17.36 -10.87
N TRP A 376 -20.95 16.49 -10.19
CA TRP A 376 -19.72 15.92 -10.73
C TRP A 376 -19.95 14.96 -11.90
N GLN A 377 -21.05 14.21 -11.92
CA GLN A 377 -21.46 13.37 -13.06
C GLN A 377 -21.94 14.22 -14.25
N THR A 378 -22.48 15.41 -14.00
CA THR A 378 -22.87 16.37 -15.03
C THR A 378 -21.64 17.09 -15.56
N ALA A 379 -20.73 17.56 -14.72
CA ALA A 379 -19.42 18.09 -15.10
C ALA A 379 -18.59 17.04 -15.87
N TYR A 380 -18.60 15.77 -15.43
CA TYR A 380 -17.95 14.66 -16.14
C TYR A 380 -18.59 14.41 -17.51
N ARG A 381 -19.93 14.41 -17.60
CA ARG A 381 -20.64 14.30 -18.88
C ARG A 381 -20.42 15.52 -19.77
N GLU A 382 -20.37 16.72 -19.22
CA GLU A 382 -20.12 17.97 -19.91
C GLU A 382 -18.69 18.04 -20.41
N VAL A 383 -17.69 17.57 -19.67
CA VAL A 383 -16.30 17.45 -20.16
C VAL A 383 -16.21 16.41 -21.28
N MET A 384 -16.90 15.26 -21.13
CA MET A 384 -16.98 14.19 -22.14
C MET A 384 -17.79 14.57 -23.39
N GLN A 385 -18.76 15.47 -23.25
CA GLN A 385 -19.55 16.05 -24.34
C GLN A 385 -19.00 17.41 -24.78
N SER A 386 -18.01 17.97 -24.07
CA SER A 386 -17.48 19.29 -24.34
C SER A 386 -16.89 19.25 -25.72
N THR A 387 -17.28 20.25 -26.49
CA THR A 387 -16.94 20.34 -27.88
C THR A 387 -15.42 20.49 -28.07
N SER A 388 -14.63 20.77 -27.02
CA SER A 388 -13.15 20.64 -26.98
C SER A 388 -12.65 19.27 -27.49
N TRP A 389 -13.36 18.18 -27.18
CA TRP A 389 -13.09 16.83 -27.70
C TRP A 389 -13.54 16.66 -29.17
N ARG A 390 -14.43 17.53 -29.67
CA ARG A 390 -14.86 17.56 -31.08
C ARG A 390 -13.89 18.33 -31.99
N ILE A 391 -12.87 19.04 -31.49
CA ILE A 391 -11.93 19.81 -32.34
C ILE A 391 -10.76 18.97 -32.87
N SER A 392 -10.46 17.81 -32.28
CA SER A 392 -9.52 16.82 -32.83
C SER A 392 -10.06 16.05 -34.05
N ALA A 393 -11.08 16.59 -34.74
CA ALA A 393 -11.79 15.96 -35.85
C ALA A 393 -10.95 15.49 -37.05
N PRO A 394 -9.77 16.06 -37.39
CA PRO A 394 -8.93 15.49 -38.44
C PRO A 394 -8.37 14.10 -38.08
N VAL A 395 -8.25 13.79 -36.79
CA VAL A 395 -7.85 12.46 -36.29
C VAL A 395 -9.00 11.44 -36.39
N ARG A 396 -10.24 11.91 -36.56
CA ARG A 396 -11.45 11.07 -36.69
C ARG A 396 -11.76 10.58 -38.11
N MET A 397 -10.94 10.88 -39.12
CA MET A 397 -11.11 10.28 -40.45
C MET A 397 -10.84 8.75 -40.46
N LEU A 398 -10.29 8.20 -39.37
CA LEU A 398 -10.25 6.77 -39.04
C LEU A 398 -11.64 6.17 -38.67
N GLY A 399 -12.69 7.00 -38.62
CA GLY A 399 -14.09 6.68 -38.32
C GLY A 399 -14.77 5.72 -39.31
N ARG A 400 -14.25 5.56 -40.53
CA ARG A 400 -14.85 4.61 -41.49
C ARG A 400 -14.39 3.17 -41.27
N ARG A 401 -13.29 2.93 -40.52
CA ARG A 401 -12.87 1.59 -40.05
C ARG A 401 -13.59 1.16 -38.76
N LEU A 402 -14.24 2.09 -38.05
CA LEU A 402 -14.96 1.86 -36.79
C LEU A 402 -16.26 1.05 -36.92
N ARG A 403 -16.73 0.74 -38.15
CA ARG A 403 -17.81 -0.24 -38.34
C ARG A 403 -17.42 -1.69 -38.00
N ARG A 404 -16.12 -2.02 -37.99
CA ARG A 404 -15.62 -3.31 -37.48
C ARG A 404 -15.46 -3.36 -35.95
N LEU A 405 -15.61 -2.22 -35.25
CA LEU A 405 -15.37 -2.10 -33.81
C LEU A 405 -16.63 -2.27 -32.95
N HIS A 406 -17.83 -2.34 -33.55
CA HIS A 406 -19.06 -2.67 -32.82
C HIS A 406 -19.08 -4.11 -32.26
N GLN A 407 -18.17 -4.97 -32.72
CA GLN A 407 -17.96 -6.31 -32.15
C GLN A 407 -17.10 -6.32 -30.88
N LEU A 408 -16.41 -5.22 -30.53
CA LEU A 408 -15.42 -5.16 -29.43
C LEU A 408 -16.00 -4.75 -28.06
N VAL A 409 -17.29 -4.40 -27.98
CA VAL A 409 -17.97 -3.95 -26.73
C VAL A 409 -19.21 -4.79 -26.41
N ARG A 410 -19.33 -6.01 -26.96
CA ARG A 410 -20.43 -6.91 -26.60
C ARG A 410 -20.20 -7.44 -25.17
N HIS A 411 -21.21 -7.33 -24.32
CA HIS A 411 -21.28 -8.00 -23.03
C HIS A 411 -22.49 -8.91 -23.05
N ARG A 412 -22.25 -10.22 -22.90
CA ARG A 412 -23.32 -11.20 -22.75
C ARG A 412 -23.08 -11.97 -21.47
N SER A 413 -23.82 -11.63 -20.43
CA SER A 413 -23.90 -12.42 -19.20
C SER A 413 -24.95 -13.51 -19.36
N CYS A 414 -24.64 -14.72 -18.91
CA CYS A 414 -25.60 -15.79 -18.74
C CYS A 414 -25.33 -16.52 -17.41
N ILE A 415 -26.38 -17.12 -16.87
CA ILE A 415 -26.32 -18.01 -15.72
C ILE A 415 -26.53 -19.41 -16.30
N PRO A 416 -25.51 -20.30 -16.30
CA PRO A 416 -25.68 -21.66 -16.78
C PRO A 416 -26.58 -22.49 -15.85
N HIS A 417 -27.33 -23.41 -16.43
CA HIS A 417 -28.04 -24.47 -15.75
C HIS A 417 -27.04 -25.56 -15.33
N LEU A 418 -27.05 -25.92 -14.05
CA LEU A 418 -26.20 -26.98 -13.50
C LEU A 418 -26.90 -28.33 -13.68
N MET A 419 -26.31 -29.24 -14.45
CA MET A 419 -26.82 -30.61 -14.61
C MET A 419 -25.88 -31.55 -13.84
N PRO A 420 -26.29 -32.10 -12.67
CA PRO A 420 -25.46 -33.06 -11.95
C PRO A 420 -25.29 -34.33 -12.79
N VAL A 421 -24.05 -34.81 -12.94
CA VAL A 421 -23.75 -35.95 -13.81
C VAL A 421 -23.20 -37.13 -13.03
N HIS A 422 -22.11 -36.93 -12.29
CA HIS A 422 -21.40 -38.01 -11.61
C HIS A 422 -21.08 -37.62 -10.17
N GLN A 423 -21.33 -38.53 -9.23
CA GLN A 423 -21.04 -38.38 -7.79
C GLN A 423 -21.58 -37.08 -7.16
N VAL A 424 -22.66 -36.53 -7.69
CA VAL A 424 -23.36 -35.36 -7.15
C VAL A 424 -24.81 -35.73 -6.84
N GLU A 425 -25.19 -35.60 -5.58
CA GLU A 425 -26.57 -35.73 -5.10
C GLU A 425 -27.17 -34.34 -4.86
N ASP A 426 -28.33 -34.06 -5.45
CA ASP A 426 -29.06 -32.79 -5.25
C ASP A 426 -29.91 -32.87 -3.98
N LEU A 427 -29.62 -31.99 -3.02
CA LEU A 427 -30.32 -31.90 -1.73
C LEU A 427 -31.38 -30.78 -1.71
N GLY A 428 -31.58 -30.07 -2.84
CA GLY A 428 -32.55 -28.99 -2.99
C GLY A 428 -32.12 -27.63 -2.41
N GLY A 429 -32.61 -26.54 -3.03
CA GLY A 429 -32.33 -25.15 -2.60
C GLY A 429 -30.91 -24.65 -2.94
N GLY A 430 -30.28 -25.24 -3.98
CA GLY A 430 -28.91 -24.97 -4.40
C GLY A 430 -27.84 -25.67 -3.56
N ARG A 431 -28.22 -26.67 -2.76
CA ARG A 431 -27.34 -27.52 -1.96
C ARG A 431 -27.13 -28.86 -2.65
N PHE A 432 -25.89 -29.33 -2.66
CA PHE A 432 -25.48 -30.56 -3.30
C PHE A 432 -24.51 -31.32 -2.39
N ARG A 433 -24.48 -32.65 -2.52
CA ARG A 433 -23.53 -33.52 -1.81
C ARG A 433 -22.66 -34.25 -2.80
N ALA A 434 -21.35 -34.10 -2.66
CA ALA A 434 -20.37 -34.90 -3.37
C ALA A 434 -20.25 -36.29 -2.73
N GLN A 435 -20.46 -37.35 -3.50
CA GLN A 435 -20.48 -38.74 -3.03
C GLN A 435 -19.15 -39.49 -3.26
N GLY A 436 -18.16 -38.88 -3.93
CA GLY A 436 -16.85 -39.49 -4.20
C GLY A 436 -15.78 -38.46 -4.62
N PRO A 437 -14.63 -38.90 -5.18
CA PRO A 437 -13.49 -38.02 -5.50
C PRO A 437 -13.67 -37.16 -6.76
N ASP A 438 -14.70 -37.43 -7.58
CA ASP A 438 -14.92 -36.72 -8.84
C ASP A 438 -16.39 -36.23 -9.03
N PRO A 439 -16.89 -35.37 -8.12
CA PRO A 439 -18.22 -34.81 -8.22
C PRO A 439 -18.23 -33.70 -9.29
N HIS A 440 -19.06 -33.83 -10.33
CA HIS A 440 -19.11 -32.81 -11.38
C HIS A 440 -20.49 -32.54 -11.96
N PHE A 441 -20.62 -31.32 -12.51
CA PHE A 441 -21.79 -30.85 -13.24
C PHE A 441 -21.44 -30.59 -14.71
N HIS A 442 -22.36 -30.89 -15.61
CA HIS A 442 -22.35 -30.29 -16.94
C HIS A 442 -23.08 -28.95 -16.91
N LEU A 443 -22.53 -27.94 -17.59
CA LEU A 443 -23.13 -26.61 -17.66
C LEU A 443 -23.96 -26.45 -18.94
N GLY A 444 -25.28 -26.35 -18.80
CA GLY A 444 -26.20 -26.04 -19.89
C GLY A 444 -26.40 -24.54 -20.03
N PHE A 445 -26.08 -23.95 -21.19
CA PHE A 445 -26.24 -22.51 -21.41
C PHE A 445 -27.57 -22.16 -22.10
N PRO A 446 -28.28 -21.09 -21.71
CA PRO A 446 -29.55 -20.66 -22.32
C PRO A 446 -29.40 -20.05 -23.75
N GLY A 447 -28.27 -20.27 -24.41
CA GLY A 447 -28.00 -19.88 -25.80
C GLY A 447 -26.60 -20.33 -26.22
N PRO A 448 -25.95 -19.73 -27.23
CA PRO A 448 -24.64 -20.18 -27.69
C PRO A 448 -23.64 -20.31 -26.54
N ILE A 449 -22.92 -21.44 -26.50
CA ILE A 449 -21.93 -21.75 -25.46
C ILE A 449 -20.87 -20.64 -25.46
N PRO A 450 -20.59 -20.02 -24.29
CA PRO A 450 -19.56 -19.02 -24.19
C PRO A 450 -18.21 -19.59 -24.65
N SER A 451 -17.67 -18.97 -25.69
CA SER A 451 -16.34 -19.21 -26.25
C SER A 451 -15.57 -17.90 -26.22
N ARG A 452 -14.24 -17.91 -26.44
CA ARG A 452 -13.40 -16.68 -26.38
C ARG A 452 -13.27 -16.10 -24.97
N TRP A 453 -13.22 -14.78 -24.86
CA TRP A 453 -12.95 -14.08 -23.61
C TRP A 453 -14.15 -14.15 -22.68
N VAL A 454 -14.01 -14.87 -21.58
CA VAL A 454 -15.07 -15.11 -20.61
C VAL A 454 -14.58 -14.75 -19.22
N ARG A 455 -15.46 -14.11 -18.46
CA ARG A 455 -15.33 -13.90 -17.02
C ARG A 455 -16.26 -14.89 -16.35
N VAL A 456 -15.72 -15.71 -15.46
CA VAL A 456 -16.49 -16.64 -14.65
C VAL A 456 -16.49 -16.12 -13.22
N SER A 457 -17.68 -15.92 -12.66
CA SER A 457 -17.90 -15.50 -11.27
C SER A 457 -18.74 -16.55 -10.57
N LEU A 458 -18.23 -17.11 -9.49
CA LEU A 458 -18.88 -18.13 -8.69
C LEU A 458 -19.01 -17.64 -7.25
N THR A 459 -20.17 -17.86 -6.64
CA THR A 459 -20.38 -17.71 -5.20
C THR A 459 -20.87 -19.05 -4.67
N MET A 460 -20.10 -19.66 -3.78
CA MET A 460 -20.36 -20.98 -3.20
C MET A 460 -20.10 -20.95 -1.69
N ALA A 461 -20.83 -21.74 -0.92
CA ALA A 461 -20.65 -21.89 0.53
C ALA A 461 -20.46 -23.37 0.87
N GLY A 462 -19.51 -23.67 1.75
CA GLY A 462 -19.05 -25.02 2.11
C GLY A 462 -17.54 -25.12 1.91
N ASN A 463 -16.80 -25.54 2.94
CA ASN A 463 -15.33 -25.64 2.87
C ASN A 463 -14.93 -26.60 1.76
N SER A 464 -14.07 -26.11 0.87
CA SER A 464 -13.44 -26.89 -0.18
C SER A 464 -11.94 -26.86 0.06
N ASP A 465 -11.33 -28.03 0.26
CA ASP A 465 -9.87 -28.18 0.38
C ASP A 465 -9.15 -27.94 -0.97
N SER A 466 -9.92 -27.87 -2.07
CA SER A 466 -9.44 -27.59 -3.42
C SER A 466 -10.27 -26.50 -4.10
N PRO A 467 -9.65 -25.53 -4.80
CA PRO A 467 -10.41 -24.47 -5.46
C PRO A 467 -11.29 -25.01 -6.62
N PRO A 468 -12.51 -24.47 -6.84
CA PRO A 468 -13.43 -24.98 -7.84
C PRO A 468 -12.86 -24.85 -9.26
N THR A 469 -13.00 -25.90 -10.06
CA THR A 469 -12.35 -25.99 -11.38
C THR A 469 -13.40 -26.10 -12.49
N ILE A 470 -13.15 -25.42 -13.61
CA ILE A 470 -13.96 -25.49 -14.82
C ILE A 470 -13.16 -26.18 -15.91
N TYR A 471 -13.73 -27.23 -16.48
CA TYR A 471 -13.24 -27.93 -17.65
C TYR A 471 -14.05 -27.48 -18.87
N TYR A 472 -13.41 -27.41 -20.03
CA TYR A 472 -14.08 -27.12 -21.29
C TYR A 472 -13.63 -28.12 -22.35
N ASP A 473 -14.56 -28.52 -23.21
CA ASP A 473 -14.33 -29.50 -24.27
C ASP A 473 -14.33 -28.81 -25.64
N THR A 474 -13.37 -29.14 -26.49
CA THR A 474 -13.29 -28.66 -27.88
C THR A 474 -13.60 -29.72 -28.95
N GLY A 475 -13.97 -30.94 -28.54
CA GLY A 475 -14.29 -32.07 -29.43
C GLY A 475 -13.57 -33.38 -29.10
N ASP A 476 -12.71 -33.40 -28.09
CA ASP A 476 -11.91 -34.57 -27.68
C ASP A 476 -12.37 -35.14 -26.31
N GLY A 477 -13.42 -34.57 -25.71
CA GLY A 477 -13.88 -34.86 -24.36
C GLY A 477 -13.14 -34.06 -23.28
N PHE A 478 -13.69 -34.04 -22.06
CA PHE A 478 -13.09 -33.33 -20.93
C PHE A 478 -11.79 -34.00 -20.48
N ASN A 479 -10.69 -33.23 -20.41
CA ASN A 479 -9.36 -33.69 -19.99
C ASN A 479 -8.64 -32.64 -19.15
N GLU A 480 -7.59 -33.06 -18.42
CA GLU A 480 -6.85 -32.19 -17.48
C GLU A 480 -6.10 -31.03 -18.15
N CYS A 481 -5.79 -31.14 -19.44
CA CYS A 481 -5.10 -30.10 -20.19
C CYS A 481 -6.03 -28.94 -20.60
N GLN A 482 -7.34 -29.09 -20.43
CA GLN A 482 -8.37 -28.14 -20.86
C GLN A 482 -9.23 -27.68 -19.67
N CYS A 483 -8.57 -27.18 -18.62
CA CYS A 483 -9.22 -26.70 -17.40
C CYS A 483 -8.67 -25.37 -16.90
N PHE A 484 -9.43 -24.69 -16.05
CA PHE A 484 -8.95 -23.54 -15.27
C PHE A 484 -9.66 -23.46 -13.92
N THR A 485 -8.88 -23.13 -12.90
CA THR A 485 -9.36 -23.01 -11.52
C THR A 485 -9.88 -21.60 -11.23
N LEU A 486 -10.99 -21.44 -10.53
CA LEU A 486 -11.45 -20.12 -10.11
C LEU A 486 -10.70 -19.66 -8.85
N LEU A 487 -10.27 -18.39 -8.82
CA LEU A 487 -9.49 -17.82 -7.71
C LEU A 487 -10.40 -17.07 -6.75
N PRO A 488 -10.19 -17.18 -5.42
CA PRO A 488 -11.02 -16.47 -4.45
C PRO A 488 -10.85 -14.96 -4.57
N THR A 489 -11.94 -14.22 -4.35
CA THR A 489 -12.00 -12.77 -4.35
C THR A 489 -12.66 -12.30 -3.05
N GLY A 490 -11.87 -11.68 -2.16
CA GLY A 490 -12.37 -11.26 -0.86
C GLY A 490 -12.67 -12.43 0.08
N SER A 491 -13.90 -12.54 0.57
CA SER A 491 -14.33 -13.36 1.73
C SER A 491 -14.41 -14.89 1.53
N GLY A 492 -13.55 -15.49 0.70
CA GLY A 492 -13.39 -16.94 0.52
C GLY A 492 -14.55 -17.70 -0.16
N ASN A 493 -15.78 -17.16 -0.11
CA ASN A 493 -16.99 -17.76 -0.68
C ASN A 493 -17.31 -17.25 -2.09
N ARG A 494 -16.47 -16.38 -2.66
CA ARG A 494 -16.63 -15.81 -3.99
C ARG A 494 -15.36 -16.03 -4.79
N PHE A 495 -15.48 -16.59 -5.98
CA PHE A 495 -14.39 -16.90 -6.89
C PHE A 495 -14.60 -16.18 -8.22
N GLU A 496 -13.54 -15.62 -8.80
CA GLU A 496 -13.62 -14.92 -10.07
C GLU A 496 -12.37 -15.18 -10.91
N ARG A 497 -12.53 -15.40 -12.22
CA ARG A 497 -11.41 -15.49 -13.16
C ARG A 497 -11.81 -15.01 -14.55
N VAL A 498 -10.90 -14.32 -15.24
CA VAL A 498 -11.02 -13.97 -16.66
C VAL A 498 -10.10 -14.90 -17.45
N VAL A 499 -10.66 -15.61 -18.42
CA VAL A 499 -9.93 -16.56 -19.27
C VAL A 499 -10.30 -16.37 -20.74
N ARG A 500 -9.42 -16.78 -21.66
CA ARG A 500 -9.73 -16.85 -23.08
C ARG A 500 -9.84 -18.31 -23.51
N LEU A 501 -11.05 -18.71 -23.89
CA LEU A 501 -11.34 -20.04 -24.41
C LEU A 501 -11.19 -20.11 -25.93
N PRO A 502 -10.97 -21.31 -26.51
CA PRO A 502 -11.00 -21.53 -27.95
C PRO A 502 -12.33 -21.13 -28.58
N ASP A 503 -12.35 -20.94 -29.90
CA ASP A 503 -13.57 -20.57 -30.64
C ASP A 503 -14.55 -21.75 -30.78
N ALA A 504 -14.09 -23.00 -30.59
CA ALA A 504 -14.83 -24.23 -30.83
C ALA A 504 -15.15 -25.01 -29.53
N VAL A 505 -15.58 -24.31 -28.48
CA VAL A 505 -15.98 -24.98 -27.22
C VAL A 505 -17.35 -25.64 -27.40
N GLN A 506 -17.42 -26.96 -27.18
CA GLN A 506 -18.61 -27.80 -27.35
C GLN A 506 -19.31 -28.11 -26.02
N GLY A 507 -18.60 -28.02 -24.89
CA GLY A 507 -19.16 -28.29 -23.57
C GLY A 507 -18.35 -27.67 -22.44
N TRP A 508 -18.98 -27.41 -21.31
CA TRP A 508 -18.31 -27.02 -20.06
C TRP A 508 -18.71 -27.99 -18.96
N ARG A 509 -17.73 -28.36 -18.14
CA ARG A 509 -17.89 -29.17 -16.93
C ARG A 509 -17.40 -28.36 -15.74
N PHE A 510 -18.13 -28.42 -14.65
CA PHE A 510 -17.81 -27.72 -13.41
C PHE A 510 -17.60 -28.72 -12.27
N ASP A 511 -16.43 -28.64 -11.68
CA ASP A 511 -15.97 -29.49 -10.60
C ASP A 511 -15.91 -28.62 -9.33
N PRO A 512 -16.94 -28.66 -8.47
CA PRO A 512 -17.01 -27.83 -7.27
C PRO A 512 -15.93 -28.17 -6.23
N ARG A 513 -15.46 -29.43 -6.18
CA ARG A 513 -14.54 -29.98 -5.18
C ARG A 513 -14.00 -31.36 -5.61
N HIS A 514 -12.90 -31.83 -5.01
CA HIS A 514 -12.29 -33.15 -5.27
C HIS A 514 -12.43 -34.16 -4.12
N ALA A 515 -13.22 -33.84 -3.09
CA ALA A 515 -13.46 -34.72 -1.93
C ALA A 515 -14.97 -34.84 -1.66
N PRO A 516 -15.45 -35.93 -1.02
CA PRO A 516 -16.84 -36.05 -0.58
C PRO A 516 -17.24 -34.95 0.40
N GLY A 517 -18.48 -34.49 0.34
CA GLY A 517 -19.02 -33.50 1.27
C GLY A 517 -20.09 -32.57 0.69
N GLU A 518 -20.78 -31.83 1.55
CA GLU A 518 -21.85 -30.92 1.16
C GLU A 518 -21.33 -29.54 0.77
N PHE A 519 -21.96 -28.94 -0.24
CA PHE A 519 -21.67 -27.59 -0.70
C PHE A 519 -22.94 -26.93 -1.24
N ARG A 520 -22.97 -25.59 -1.21
CA ARG A 520 -24.10 -24.78 -1.67
C ARG A 520 -23.64 -23.79 -2.72
N ILE A 521 -24.11 -23.93 -3.95
CA ILE A 521 -23.84 -22.98 -5.02
C ILE A 521 -24.89 -21.87 -4.94
N LYS A 522 -24.48 -20.65 -4.57
CA LYS A 522 -25.36 -19.49 -4.50
C LYS A 522 -25.59 -18.86 -5.88
N ARG A 523 -24.52 -18.75 -6.67
CA ARG A 523 -24.59 -18.17 -8.02
C ARG A 523 -23.35 -18.54 -8.84
N LEU A 524 -23.55 -19.02 -10.05
CA LEU A 524 -22.50 -19.14 -11.07
C LEU A 524 -22.91 -18.27 -12.26
N GLU A 525 -22.09 -17.30 -12.62
CA GLU A 525 -22.33 -16.40 -13.75
C GLU A 525 -21.14 -16.44 -14.71
N VAL A 526 -21.43 -16.60 -15.99
CA VAL A 526 -20.44 -16.54 -17.08
C VAL A 526 -20.75 -15.33 -17.94
N THR A 527 -19.79 -14.42 -18.06
CA THR A 527 -19.90 -13.21 -18.87
C THR A 527 -18.90 -13.26 -20.02
N GLU A 528 -19.39 -13.33 -21.25
CA GLU A 528 -18.54 -13.12 -22.44
C GLU A 528 -18.20 -11.62 -22.55
N ILE A 529 -16.91 -11.31 -22.60
CA ILE A 529 -16.38 -9.94 -22.59
C ILE A 529 -15.52 -9.67 -23.82
N GLY A 530 -15.56 -8.43 -24.33
CA GLY A 530 -14.69 -8.01 -25.43
C GLY A 530 -13.20 -7.99 -25.03
N SER A 531 -12.31 -8.22 -26.00
CA SER A 531 -10.86 -8.33 -25.75
C SER A 531 -10.21 -7.07 -25.14
N LEU A 532 -10.80 -5.89 -25.32
CA LEU A 532 -10.33 -4.65 -24.71
C LEU A 532 -10.67 -4.59 -23.21
N LEU A 533 -11.87 -5.03 -22.83
CA LEU A 533 -12.28 -5.11 -21.42
C LEU A 533 -11.56 -6.24 -20.68
N ALA A 534 -11.20 -7.31 -21.39
CA ALA A 534 -10.30 -8.34 -20.88
C ALA A 534 -8.89 -7.78 -20.64
N ALA A 535 -8.35 -6.99 -21.58
CA ALA A 535 -7.05 -6.33 -21.43
C ALA A 535 -7.02 -5.40 -20.22
N THR A 536 -7.95 -4.46 -20.10
CA THR A 536 -7.95 -3.47 -19.01
C THR A 536 -8.06 -4.11 -17.63
N ARG A 537 -8.78 -5.23 -17.51
CA ARG A 537 -8.87 -5.97 -16.24
C ARG A 537 -7.67 -6.85 -15.96
N LEU A 538 -7.06 -7.44 -16.98
CA LEU A 538 -5.81 -8.18 -16.82
C LEU A 538 -4.69 -7.21 -16.42
N PHE A 539 -4.53 -6.04 -17.05
CA PHE A 539 -3.38 -5.14 -16.85
C PHE A 539 -3.59 -4.03 -15.79
N ARG A 540 -4.73 -4.03 -15.08
CA ARG A 540 -5.05 -3.06 -14.01
C ARG A 540 -3.97 -2.92 -12.92
N PRO A 541 -3.32 -4.00 -12.42
CA PRO A 541 -2.27 -3.89 -11.40
C PRO A 541 -0.96 -3.27 -11.93
N GLU A 542 -0.71 -3.36 -13.24
CA GLU A 542 0.52 -2.85 -13.88
C GLU A 542 0.35 -1.40 -14.36
N MET A 543 -0.88 -0.98 -14.68
CA MET A 543 -1.22 0.43 -14.97
C MET A 543 -0.83 1.38 -13.84
N ASP A 544 -1.02 0.98 -12.57
CA ASP A 544 -0.63 1.76 -11.38
C ASP A 544 0.90 1.89 -11.21
N SER A 545 1.68 1.01 -11.84
CA SER A 545 3.15 1.06 -11.90
C SER A 545 3.63 1.91 -13.10
N TRP A 546 2.96 1.79 -14.25
CA TRP A 546 3.29 2.52 -15.48
C TRP A 546 2.98 4.02 -15.43
N LEU A 547 2.05 4.44 -14.56
CA LEU A 547 1.72 5.86 -14.32
C LEU A 547 2.88 6.69 -13.74
N ARG A 548 3.92 6.02 -13.21
CA ARG A 548 5.12 6.64 -12.63
C ARG A 548 6.25 6.88 -13.65
N GLN A 549 6.14 6.43 -14.91
CA GLN A 549 7.19 6.57 -15.95
C GLN A 549 6.66 6.81 -17.37
N PRO A 550 6.71 8.06 -17.88
CA PRO A 550 6.10 8.45 -19.15
C PRO A 550 6.71 7.82 -20.42
N ASP A 551 8.03 7.57 -20.43
CA ASP A 551 8.77 7.15 -21.64
C ASP A 551 8.70 5.64 -21.91
N THR A 552 8.45 4.85 -20.86
CA THR A 552 8.15 3.41 -20.92
C THR A 552 6.70 3.19 -21.32
N TRP A 553 5.80 4.05 -20.86
CA TRP A 553 4.38 4.06 -21.26
C TRP A 553 4.20 4.23 -22.77
N ALA A 554 4.84 5.21 -23.42
CA ALA A 554 4.67 5.42 -24.86
C ALA A 554 5.16 4.23 -25.71
N ARG A 555 6.29 3.60 -25.32
CA ARG A 555 6.88 2.47 -26.06
C ARG A 555 6.10 1.17 -25.87
N GLU A 556 5.75 0.81 -24.64
CA GLU A 556 5.01 -0.43 -24.36
C GLU A 556 3.54 -0.30 -24.78
N THR A 557 2.92 0.88 -24.67
CA THR A 557 1.56 1.13 -25.17
C THR A 557 1.50 1.04 -26.70
N VAL A 558 2.48 1.58 -27.43
CA VAL A 558 2.56 1.41 -28.90
C VAL A 558 2.83 -0.05 -29.29
N ARG A 559 3.62 -0.79 -28.51
CA ARG A 559 3.89 -2.21 -28.72
C ARG A 559 2.64 -3.08 -28.48
N LEU A 560 1.88 -2.78 -27.42
CA LEU A 560 0.61 -3.40 -27.06
C LEU A 560 -0.49 -3.06 -28.09
N ILE A 561 -0.61 -1.80 -28.52
CA ILE A 561 -1.53 -1.37 -29.57
C ILE A 561 -1.19 -2.05 -30.91
N ARG A 562 0.09 -2.16 -31.28
CA ARG A 562 0.52 -2.88 -32.50
C ARG A 562 0.23 -4.39 -32.41
N ALA A 563 0.35 -5.00 -31.23
CA ALA A 563 0.00 -6.41 -31.01
C ALA A 563 -1.53 -6.65 -31.01
N TRP A 564 -2.32 -5.68 -30.53
CA TRP A 564 -3.78 -5.78 -30.43
C TRP A 564 -4.52 -5.35 -31.70
N CYS A 565 -3.95 -4.50 -32.56
CA CYS A 565 -4.62 -3.95 -33.75
C CYS A 565 -4.19 -4.57 -35.10
N GLY A 566 -3.15 -5.40 -35.14
CA GLY A 566 -2.68 -6.06 -36.37
C GLY A 566 -3.55 -7.27 -36.78
N PRO A 567 -4.00 -7.39 -38.04
CA PRO A 567 -4.66 -8.61 -38.51
C PRO A 567 -3.61 -9.71 -38.70
N GLY A 568 -3.83 -10.89 -38.08
CA GLY A 568 -3.03 -12.10 -38.32
C GLY A 568 -2.13 -12.62 -37.20
N LYS A 569 -2.41 -12.38 -35.91
CA LYS A 569 -1.58 -12.91 -34.80
C LYS A 569 -2.40 -13.53 -33.66
N LEU A 570 -2.90 -14.75 -33.90
CA LEU A 570 -3.54 -15.59 -32.87
C LEU A 570 -2.53 -16.07 -31.81
N GLU A 571 -1.29 -16.38 -32.23
CA GLU A 571 -0.14 -16.82 -31.40
C GLU A 571 0.25 -15.78 -30.34
N ALA A 572 0.42 -14.51 -30.75
CA ALA A 572 0.87 -13.42 -29.87
C ALA A 572 -0.16 -13.08 -28.79
N ARG A 573 -1.44 -13.34 -29.05
CA ARG A 573 -2.54 -13.14 -28.10
C ARG A 573 -2.80 -14.37 -27.22
N ARG A 574 -2.24 -15.54 -27.53
CA ARG A 574 -2.23 -16.73 -26.65
C ARG A 574 -1.04 -16.65 -25.68
N GLN A 575 0.13 -16.28 -26.19
CA GLN A 575 1.34 -15.99 -25.41
C GLN A 575 1.12 -14.90 -24.35
N LEU A 576 0.31 -13.87 -24.64
CA LEU A 576 0.04 -12.80 -23.68
C LEU A 576 -0.91 -13.22 -22.54
N VAL A 577 -1.82 -14.18 -22.75
CA VAL A 577 -2.72 -14.68 -21.68
C VAL A 577 -2.01 -15.69 -20.79
N GLU A 578 -1.12 -16.48 -21.38
CA GLU A 578 -0.17 -17.30 -20.64
C GLU A 578 0.86 -16.44 -19.88
N SER A 579 1.27 -15.27 -20.40
CA SER A 579 2.18 -14.32 -19.73
C SER A 579 1.60 -13.72 -18.44
N VAL A 580 0.28 -13.55 -18.38
CA VAL A 580 -0.41 -13.05 -17.19
C VAL A 580 -0.48 -14.08 -16.06
N GLN A 581 -0.55 -15.37 -16.38
CA GLN A 581 -0.43 -16.44 -15.38
C GLN A 581 1.04 -16.74 -15.04
N ARG A 582 1.96 -16.36 -15.93
CA ARG A 582 3.39 -16.22 -15.66
C ARG A 582 3.75 -14.90 -14.96
N ARG A 583 2.86 -14.06 -14.41
CA ARG A 583 3.25 -12.67 -14.05
C ARG A 583 4.30 -12.45 -12.95
N HIS A 584 4.62 -13.42 -12.11
CA HIS A 584 5.84 -13.33 -11.28
C HIS A 584 7.12 -13.46 -12.15
N TRP A 585 7.02 -14.16 -13.28
CA TRP A 585 8.02 -14.32 -14.32
C TRP A 585 8.30 -13.03 -15.09
N ASP A 586 7.28 -12.36 -15.64
CA ASP A 586 7.51 -11.28 -16.63
C ASP A 586 7.96 -9.95 -16.00
N ALA A 587 7.55 -9.66 -14.76
CA ALA A 587 8.04 -8.51 -14.00
C ALA A 587 9.51 -8.69 -13.63
N TYR A 588 9.89 -9.86 -13.11
CA TYR A 588 11.27 -10.16 -12.78
C TYR A 588 12.15 -10.26 -14.03
N GLN A 589 11.69 -10.89 -15.12
CA GLN A 589 12.40 -10.91 -16.40
C GLN A 589 12.72 -9.51 -16.92
N SER A 590 11.74 -8.59 -16.82
CA SER A 590 11.94 -7.21 -17.26
C SER A 590 12.91 -6.46 -16.34
N TRP A 591 12.80 -6.66 -15.03
CA TRP A 591 13.74 -6.14 -14.05
C TRP A 591 15.16 -6.68 -14.28
N PHE A 592 15.32 -7.99 -14.46
CA PHE A 592 16.60 -8.66 -14.69
C PHE A 592 17.23 -8.23 -16.01
N ARG A 593 16.45 -8.04 -17.07
CA ARG A 593 16.96 -7.47 -18.34
C ARG A 593 17.54 -6.07 -18.17
N LEU A 594 16.96 -5.25 -17.29
CA LEU A 594 17.41 -3.87 -17.06
C LEU A 594 18.55 -3.79 -16.04
N TYR A 595 18.51 -4.60 -14.99
CA TYR A 595 19.37 -4.45 -13.80
C TYR A 595 20.21 -5.69 -13.46
N GLY A 596 19.86 -6.88 -13.93
CA GLY A 596 20.65 -8.11 -13.74
C GLY A 596 21.69 -8.35 -14.84
N ARG A 597 21.46 -7.85 -16.06
CA ARG A 597 22.41 -8.00 -17.18
C ARG A 597 23.50 -6.93 -17.18
N LEU A 598 24.69 -7.34 -17.60
CA LEU A 598 25.80 -6.45 -17.89
C LEU A 598 25.73 -5.94 -19.34
N THR A 599 26.02 -4.66 -19.51
CA THR A 599 26.31 -4.06 -20.83
C THR A 599 27.80 -4.23 -21.15
N GLU A 600 28.20 -4.02 -22.40
CA GLU A 600 29.63 -4.08 -22.75
C GLU A 600 30.46 -3.01 -22.01
N ALA A 601 29.87 -1.85 -21.75
CA ALA A 601 30.49 -0.82 -20.94
C ALA A 601 30.70 -1.27 -19.49
N ASP A 602 29.75 -2.02 -18.92
CA ASP A 602 29.91 -2.63 -17.59
C ASP A 602 31.06 -3.64 -17.57
N ARG A 603 31.15 -4.52 -18.57
CA ARG A 603 32.23 -5.51 -18.68
C ARG A 603 33.61 -4.85 -18.77
N GLU A 604 33.73 -3.81 -19.58
CA GLU A 604 34.97 -3.06 -19.72
C GLU A 604 35.37 -2.35 -18.42
N ALA A 605 34.40 -1.76 -17.72
CA ALA A 605 34.64 -1.15 -16.41
C ALA A 605 35.11 -2.18 -15.37
N ILE A 606 34.50 -3.37 -15.35
CA ILE A 606 34.90 -4.49 -14.49
C ILE A 606 36.34 -4.93 -14.81
N ARG A 607 36.68 -5.13 -16.09
CA ARG A 607 38.04 -5.50 -16.51
C ARG A 607 39.08 -4.47 -16.04
N LYS A 608 38.79 -3.18 -16.19
CA LYS A 608 39.65 -2.10 -15.68
C LYS A 608 39.79 -2.14 -14.15
N ARG A 609 38.70 -2.38 -13.44
CA ARG A 609 38.71 -2.49 -11.97
C ARG A 609 39.57 -3.67 -11.50
N ILE A 610 39.44 -4.84 -12.14
CA ILE A 610 40.25 -6.04 -11.84
C ILE A 610 41.75 -5.74 -11.98
N ILE A 611 42.17 -5.05 -13.05
CA ILE A 611 43.59 -4.70 -13.26
C ILE A 611 44.14 -3.82 -12.13
N SER A 612 43.29 -2.96 -11.54
CA SER A 612 43.67 -2.06 -10.45
C SER A 612 43.53 -2.67 -9.05
N MET A 613 43.01 -3.89 -8.93
CA MET A 613 42.72 -4.54 -7.66
C MET A 613 44.02 -4.88 -6.92
N ARG A 614 44.04 -4.63 -5.62
CA ARG A 614 45.14 -5.01 -4.71
C ARG A 614 44.68 -6.19 -3.86
N ASN A 615 45.61 -7.04 -3.42
CA ASN A 615 45.32 -8.24 -2.62
C ASN A 615 44.30 -9.17 -3.31
N ILE A 616 44.63 -9.58 -4.55
CA ILE A 616 43.78 -10.37 -5.44
C ILE A 616 43.41 -11.71 -4.78
N PRO A 617 42.14 -11.94 -4.38
CA PRO A 617 41.72 -13.22 -3.83
C PRO A 617 41.68 -14.31 -4.91
N THR A 618 42.04 -15.54 -4.54
CA THR A 618 41.93 -16.70 -5.45
C THR A 618 40.78 -17.61 -5.05
N PHE A 619 40.00 -18.08 -6.03
CA PHE A 619 38.85 -18.95 -5.79
C PHE A 619 39.08 -20.38 -6.27
N SER A 620 38.78 -21.38 -5.42
CA SER A 620 38.60 -22.78 -5.83
C SER A 620 37.13 -23.12 -5.85
N ILE A 621 36.56 -23.34 -7.04
CA ILE A 621 35.16 -23.73 -7.19
C ILE A 621 35.06 -25.24 -7.04
N LEU A 622 34.28 -25.71 -6.09
CA LEU A 622 34.07 -27.13 -5.81
C LEU A 622 32.81 -27.61 -6.55
N MET A 623 32.95 -28.64 -7.37
CA MET A 623 31.84 -29.19 -8.17
C MET A 623 31.82 -30.73 -8.08
N PRO A 624 31.01 -31.32 -7.19
CA PRO A 624 30.73 -32.75 -7.21
C PRO A 624 29.80 -33.13 -8.38
N VAL A 625 30.14 -34.17 -9.12
CA VAL A 625 29.43 -34.60 -10.34
C VAL A 625 28.99 -36.05 -10.20
N HIS A 626 27.70 -36.34 -10.40
CA HIS A 626 27.19 -37.71 -10.46
C HIS A 626 26.03 -37.80 -11.46
N ASP A 627 26.29 -38.38 -12.63
CA ASP A 627 25.34 -38.56 -13.75
C ASP A 627 24.48 -37.35 -14.12
N PRO A 628 25.07 -36.15 -14.31
CA PRO A 628 24.32 -35.03 -14.84
C PRO A 628 23.90 -35.26 -16.29
N ASP A 629 22.84 -34.58 -16.71
CA ASP A 629 22.63 -34.36 -18.14
C ASP A 629 23.81 -33.56 -18.71
N VAL A 630 24.39 -34.06 -19.79
CA VAL A 630 25.56 -33.48 -20.43
C VAL A 630 25.30 -32.05 -20.92
N HIS A 631 24.07 -31.72 -21.29
CA HIS A 631 23.70 -30.37 -21.68
C HIS A 631 23.85 -29.38 -20.52
N TRP A 632 23.34 -29.74 -19.34
CA TRP A 632 23.41 -28.89 -18.15
C TRP A 632 24.82 -28.82 -17.57
N LEU A 633 25.55 -29.95 -17.58
CA LEU A 633 26.97 -29.96 -17.20
C LEU A 633 27.78 -28.98 -18.05
N ARG A 634 27.56 -28.94 -19.37
CA ARG A 634 28.25 -27.97 -20.24
C ARG A 634 27.90 -26.53 -19.90
N ALA A 635 26.63 -26.24 -19.64
CA ALA A 635 26.18 -24.90 -19.25
C ALA A 635 26.87 -24.45 -17.94
N ALA A 636 26.92 -25.32 -16.93
CA ALA A 636 27.62 -25.04 -15.68
C ALA A 636 29.12 -24.74 -15.91
N LEU A 637 29.81 -25.59 -16.67
CA LEU A 637 31.23 -25.41 -17.00
C LEU A 637 31.51 -24.15 -17.82
N ASP A 638 30.66 -23.84 -18.80
CA ASP A 638 30.76 -22.61 -19.60
C ASP A 638 30.52 -21.37 -18.73
N SER A 639 29.61 -21.42 -17.74
CA SER A 639 29.36 -20.30 -16.82
C SER A 639 30.60 -19.93 -15.97
N VAL A 640 31.42 -20.93 -15.62
CA VAL A 640 32.70 -20.74 -14.94
C VAL A 640 33.76 -20.19 -15.90
N LEU A 641 33.87 -20.75 -17.11
CA LEU A 641 34.81 -20.25 -18.13
C LEU A 641 34.54 -18.79 -18.52
N ASN A 642 33.28 -18.38 -18.51
CA ASN A 642 32.85 -17.03 -18.87
C ASN A 642 32.97 -16.00 -17.75
N GLN A 643 33.48 -16.38 -16.56
CA GLN A 643 33.72 -15.42 -15.48
C GLN A 643 34.71 -14.33 -15.91
N LEU A 644 34.33 -13.07 -15.69
CA LEU A 644 35.19 -11.91 -15.97
C LEU A 644 36.41 -11.85 -15.05
N TYR A 645 36.28 -12.40 -13.85
CA TYR A 645 37.38 -12.52 -12.90
C TYR A 645 38.28 -13.70 -13.29
N PRO A 646 39.60 -13.52 -13.46
CA PRO A 646 40.46 -14.58 -14.01
C PRO A 646 41.09 -15.50 -12.95
N HIS A 647 41.08 -15.11 -11.67
CA HIS A 647 41.82 -15.81 -10.60
C HIS A 647 40.97 -16.90 -9.92
N TRP A 648 40.71 -17.97 -10.66
CA TRP A 648 39.97 -19.12 -10.18
C TRP A 648 40.56 -20.43 -10.68
N GLU A 649 40.27 -21.52 -9.97
CA GLU A 649 40.38 -22.90 -10.44
C GLU A 649 39.05 -23.64 -10.21
N LEU A 650 38.79 -24.64 -11.03
CA LEU A 650 37.58 -25.47 -10.93
C LEU A 650 37.99 -26.89 -10.55
N CYS A 651 37.63 -27.31 -9.33
CA CYS A 651 37.91 -28.62 -8.76
C CYS A 651 36.69 -29.52 -8.90
N ILE A 652 36.70 -30.37 -9.93
CA ILE A 652 35.62 -31.30 -10.27
C ILE A 652 35.95 -32.68 -9.72
N VAL A 653 34.99 -33.29 -9.03
CA VAL A 653 35.06 -34.70 -8.63
C VAL A 653 33.90 -35.44 -9.27
N ASP A 654 34.21 -36.31 -10.23
CA ASP A 654 33.25 -37.25 -10.79
C ASP A 654 33.10 -38.43 -9.82
N ASP A 655 31.97 -38.46 -9.12
CA ASP A 655 31.61 -39.41 -8.08
C ASP A 655 31.00 -40.69 -8.68
N ALA A 656 31.78 -41.33 -9.55
CA ALA A 656 31.42 -42.55 -10.27
C ALA A 656 30.16 -42.43 -11.15
N SER A 657 30.10 -41.42 -12.03
CA SER A 657 29.05 -41.33 -13.05
C SER A 657 29.03 -42.57 -13.95
N HIS A 658 27.85 -43.16 -14.15
CA HIS A 658 27.65 -44.34 -15.00
C HIS A 658 27.83 -44.02 -16.49
N SER A 659 27.46 -42.82 -16.92
CA SER A 659 27.48 -42.45 -18.34
C SER A 659 28.90 -42.10 -18.83
N PRO A 660 29.46 -42.82 -19.83
CA PRO A 660 30.77 -42.48 -20.41
C PRO A 660 30.80 -41.10 -21.08
N LYS A 661 29.63 -40.51 -21.38
CA LYS A 661 29.52 -39.18 -21.98
C LYS A 661 29.96 -38.08 -21.00
N VAL A 662 29.67 -38.23 -19.71
CA VAL A 662 30.06 -37.27 -18.66
C VAL A 662 31.59 -37.16 -18.62
N ARG A 663 32.28 -38.29 -18.53
CA ARG A 663 33.75 -38.33 -18.58
C ARG A 663 34.34 -37.69 -19.84
N ARG A 664 33.73 -37.91 -21.02
CA ARG A 664 34.18 -37.27 -22.27
C ARG A 664 34.09 -35.75 -22.20
N VAL A 665 33.01 -35.21 -21.64
CA VAL A 665 32.81 -33.76 -21.48
C VAL A 665 33.81 -33.19 -20.50
N LEU A 666 34.02 -33.83 -19.35
CA LEU A 666 35.00 -33.38 -18.37
C LEU A 666 36.42 -33.35 -18.95
N GLU A 667 36.81 -34.36 -19.73
CA GLU A 667 38.10 -34.39 -20.43
C GLU A 667 38.24 -33.33 -21.52
N GLU A 668 37.15 -33.01 -22.23
CA GLU A 668 37.12 -31.92 -23.21
C GLU A 668 37.41 -30.57 -22.55
N TYR A 669 36.71 -30.25 -21.45
CA TYR A 669 36.91 -28.98 -20.73
C TYR A 669 38.26 -28.90 -20.04
N ARG A 670 38.75 -30.01 -19.47
CA ARG A 670 40.10 -30.10 -18.88
C ARG A 670 41.20 -29.78 -19.90
N ARG A 671 41.02 -30.14 -21.16
CA ARG A 671 41.96 -29.81 -22.26
C ARG A 671 41.82 -28.37 -22.75
N ARG A 672 40.63 -27.79 -22.59
CA ARG A 672 40.29 -26.43 -23.05
C ARG A 672 40.88 -25.36 -22.13
N ASP A 673 40.91 -25.59 -20.83
CA ASP A 673 41.45 -24.64 -19.85
C ASP A 673 42.23 -25.37 -18.74
N PRO A 674 43.52 -25.04 -18.51
CA PRO A 674 44.36 -25.72 -17.51
C PRO A 674 43.92 -25.45 -16.05
N ARG A 675 43.04 -24.47 -15.80
CA ARG A 675 42.48 -24.19 -14.48
C ARG A 675 41.41 -25.21 -14.07
N ILE A 676 40.94 -26.04 -14.98
CA ILE A 676 39.95 -27.09 -14.72
C ILE A 676 40.66 -28.38 -14.32
N ARG A 677 40.43 -28.85 -13.10
CA ARG A 677 41.03 -30.04 -12.52
C ARG A 677 39.95 -31.06 -12.23
N VAL A 678 40.15 -32.30 -12.69
CA VAL A 678 39.15 -33.37 -12.57
C VAL A 678 39.77 -34.57 -11.86
N ARG A 679 39.05 -35.10 -10.86
CA ARG A 679 39.33 -36.38 -10.21
C ARG A 679 38.15 -37.32 -10.43
N TYR A 680 38.46 -38.58 -10.74
CA TYR A 680 37.47 -39.63 -10.94
C TYR A 680 37.51 -40.58 -9.74
N ARG A 681 36.35 -40.86 -9.17
CA ARG A 681 36.20 -41.86 -8.10
C ARG A 681 35.76 -43.20 -8.70
N ASP A 682 36.26 -44.29 -8.13
CA ASP A 682 35.89 -45.64 -8.54
C ASP A 682 34.56 -46.09 -7.93
N CYS A 683 34.15 -45.47 -6.82
CA CYS A 683 32.89 -45.74 -6.13
C CYS A 683 32.18 -44.44 -5.73
N ASN A 684 30.86 -44.47 -5.80
CA ASN A 684 29.98 -43.36 -5.38
C ASN A 684 30.12 -43.16 -3.86
N GLY A 685 30.66 -42.01 -3.47
CA GLY A 685 30.84 -41.56 -2.09
C GLY A 685 29.78 -40.56 -1.62
N HIS A 686 28.79 -40.26 -2.46
CA HIS A 686 27.80 -39.21 -2.28
C HIS A 686 28.41 -37.80 -2.18
N ILE A 687 27.52 -36.80 -2.14
CA ILE A 687 27.88 -35.38 -2.25
C ILE A 687 28.88 -34.91 -1.19
N SER A 688 28.82 -35.43 0.05
CA SER A 688 29.71 -35.04 1.14
C SER A 688 31.16 -35.46 0.88
N VAL A 689 31.39 -36.73 0.52
CA VAL A 689 32.74 -37.25 0.25
C VAL A 689 33.30 -36.67 -1.04
N ALA A 690 32.47 -36.54 -2.08
CA ALA A 690 32.87 -35.93 -3.34
C ALA A 690 33.29 -34.46 -3.15
N SER A 691 32.54 -33.70 -2.34
CA SER A 691 32.86 -32.30 -2.01
C SER A 691 34.15 -32.18 -1.18
N ASN A 692 34.40 -33.11 -0.26
CA ASN A 692 35.66 -33.16 0.48
C ASN A 692 36.87 -33.50 -0.41
N ASP A 693 36.70 -34.42 -1.37
CA ASP A 693 37.75 -34.70 -2.36
C ASP A 693 38.05 -33.48 -3.23
N ALA A 694 37.03 -32.68 -3.58
CA ALA A 694 37.20 -31.43 -4.29
C ALA A 694 37.92 -30.39 -3.41
N LEU A 695 37.54 -30.28 -2.13
CA LEU A 695 38.18 -29.41 -1.14
C LEU A 695 39.66 -29.78 -0.92
N ALA A 696 40.01 -31.06 -0.98
CA ALA A 696 41.39 -31.52 -0.89
C ALA A 696 42.23 -31.14 -2.13
N MET A 697 41.58 -30.96 -3.29
CA MET A 697 42.23 -30.46 -4.50
C MET A 697 42.42 -28.95 -4.47
N ALA A 698 41.54 -28.21 -3.80
CA ALA A 698 41.51 -26.75 -3.77
C ALA A 698 42.81 -26.11 -3.23
N THR A 699 43.37 -25.16 -3.96
CA THR A 699 44.57 -24.38 -3.65
C THR A 699 44.30 -22.89 -3.45
N GLY A 700 43.12 -22.41 -3.81
CA GLY A 700 42.70 -21.02 -3.64
C GLY A 700 42.47 -20.63 -2.18
N ASP A 701 42.55 -19.31 -1.94
CA ASP A 701 42.34 -18.70 -0.62
C ASP A 701 40.88 -18.86 -0.16
N TYR A 702 39.94 -18.85 -1.12
CA TYR A 702 38.52 -18.99 -0.91
C TYR A 702 37.97 -20.17 -1.71
N ILE A 703 37.01 -20.90 -1.14
CA ILE A 703 36.24 -21.92 -1.83
C ILE A 703 34.87 -21.37 -2.20
N ALA A 704 34.35 -21.78 -3.35
CA ALA A 704 33.00 -21.47 -3.80
C ALA A 704 32.26 -22.77 -4.15
N LEU A 705 30.98 -22.84 -3.83
CA LEU A 705 30.16 -24.04 -4.09
C LEU A 705 29.35 -23.85 -5.38
N LEU A 706 29.41 -24.82 -6.29
CA LEU A 706 28.64 -24.83 -7.53
C LEU A 706 28.16 -26.24 -7.86
N ASP A 707 26.85 -26.39 -8.00
CA ASP A 707 26.26 -27.64 -8.45
C ASP A 707 26.44 -27.85 -9.96
N HIS A 708 26.50 -29.12 -10.38
CA HIS A 708 26.89 -29.50 -11.73
C HIS A 708 25.86 -29.18 -12.82
N ASP A 709 24.66 -28.75 -12.43
CA ASP A 709 23.55 -28.36 -13.32
C ASP A 709 23.19 -26.88 -13.23
N ASP A 710 23.84 -26.11 -12.36
CA ASP A 710 23.56 -24.69 -12.12
C ASP A 710 24.57 -23.75 -12.80
N GLU A 711 24.21 -22.46 -12.89
CA GLU A 711 25.04 -21.45 -13.56
C GLU A 711 25.41 -20.29 -12.64
N LEU A 712 26.65 -19.81 -12.77
CA LEU A 712 27.10 -18.55 -12.16
C LEU A 712 26.88 -17.37 -13.12
N ALA A 713 26.47 -16.22 -12.58
CA ALA A 713 26.48 -14.98 -13.34
C ALA A 713 27.92 -14.61 -13.76
N GLU A 714 28.13 -14.05 -14.97
CA GLU A 714 29.48 -13.78 -15.53
C GLU A 714 30.39 -12.87 -14.68
N HIS A 715 29.82 -12.18 -13.69
CA HIS A 715 30.51 -11.26 -12.78
C HIS A 715 30.46 -11.70 -11.31
N ALA A 716 30.02 -12.94 -11.05
CA ALA A 716 29.88 -13.51 -9.71
C ALA A 716 31.18 -13.45 -8.91
N LEU A 717 32.25 -14.05 -9.44
CA LEU A 717 33.54 -14.09 -8.75
C LEU A 717 34.18 -12.70 -8.59
N TYR A 718 33.94 -11.80 -9.54
CA TYR A 718 34.43 -10.43 -9.45
C TYR A 718 33.76 -9.67 -8.30
N LEU A 719 32.44 -9.78 -8.14
CA LEU A 719 31.73 -9.12 -7.05
C LEU A 719 32.14 -9.68 -5.69
N MET A 720 32.34 -10.99 -5.59
CA MET A 720 32.91 -11.61 -4.38
C MET A 720 34.33 -11.08 -4.10
N ALA A 721 35.17 -10.96 -5.12
CA ALA A 721 36.52 -10.44 -4.98
C ALA A 721 36.56 -8.96 -4.56
N GLU A 722 35.67 -8.14 -5.11
CA GLU A 722 35.53 -6.73 -4.76
C GLU A 722 35.11 -6.58 -3.29
N GLU A 723 34.17 -7.40 -2.82
CA GLU A 723 33.73 -7.39 -1.43
C GLU A 723 34.85 -7.85 -0.47
N ILE A 724 35.60 -8.90 -0.81
CA ILE A 724 36.78 -9.34 -0.05
C ILE A 724 37.87 -8.25 -0.04
N THR A 725 38.06 -7.55 -1.15
CA THR A 725 39.04 -6.46 -1.23
C THR A 725 38.65 -5.28 -0.34
N ALA A 726 37.35 -4.95 -0.29
CA ALA A 726 36.81 -3.94 0.59
C ALA A 726 36.83 -4.37 2.08
N HIS A 727 36.71 -5.68 2.33
CA HIS A 727 36.68 -6.27 3.67
C HIS A 727 37.64 -7.46 3.78
N PRO A 728 38.96 -7.22 3.96
CA PRO A 728 39.98 -8.29 3.96
C PRO A 728 39.83 -9.34 5.06
N HIS A 729 39.03 -9.05 6.10
CA HIS A 729 38.73 -9.98 7.19
C HIS A 729 37.49 -10.87 6.92
N ALA A 730 36.82 -10.70 5.77
CA ALA A 730 35.68 -11.52 5.38
C ALA A 730 36.07 -13.00 5.27
N VAL A 731 35.30 -13.84 5.93
CA VAL A 731 35.48 -15.31 5.97
C VAL A 731 34.36 -16.01 5.21
N LEU A 732 33.15 -15.49 5.27
CA LEU A 732 31.99 -16.06 4.59
C LEU A 732 31.26 -14.96 3.82
N LEU A 733 31.04 -15.20 2.54
CA LEU A 733 30.26 -14.34 1.67
C LEU A 733 29.13 -15.14 1.03
N TYR A 734 27.98 -14.51 0.86
CA TYR A 734 26.84 -15.12 0.16
C TYR A 734 26.14 -14.10 -0.71
N SER A 735 25.49 -14.56 -1.79
CA SER A 735 24.76 -13.70 -2.73
C SER A 735 23.27 -14.00 -2.77
N ASP A 736 22.51 -13.10 -3.38
CA ASP A 736 21.16 -13.40 -3.84
C ASP A 736 21.20 -14.43 -4.99
N GLU A 737 20.07 -15.11 -5.20
CA GLU A 737 19.91 -16.17 -6.20
C GLU A 737 18.56 -16.09 -6.90
N ASP A 738 18.46 -16.67 -8.08
CA ASP A 738 17.19 -16.93 -8.77
C ASP A 738 17.16 -18.33 -9.38
N LYS A 739 16.05 -18.66 -10.02
CA LYS A 739 15.87 -19.93 -10.72
C LYS A 739 15.92 -19.75 -12.23
N LEU A 740 16.41 -20.75 -12.94
CA LEU A 740 16.48 -20.82 -14.40
C LEU A 740 15.66 -22.00 -14.90
N ASP A 741 14.74 -21.78 -15.84
CA ASP A 741 14.01 -22.89 -16.47
C ASP A 741 14.79 -23.52 -17.64
N GLU A 742 14.21 -24.60 -18.20
CA GLU A 742 14.70 -25.31 -19.39
C GLU A 742 14.85 -24.42 -20.64
N LEU A 743 14.24 -23.23 -20.67
CA LEU A 743 14.33 -22.27 -21.77
C LEU A 743 15.34 -21.15 -21.52
N GLY A 744 16.12 -21.24 -20.43
CA GLY A 744 17.13 -20.23 -20.07
C GLY A 744 16.51 -18.93 -19.55
N ARG A 745 15.30 -19.00 -18.98
CA ARG A 745 14.59 -17.83 -18.46
C ARG A 745 14.64 -17.85 -16.92
N HIS A 746 15.09 -16.74 -16.34
CA HIS A 746 15.15 -16.42 -14.90
C HIS A 746 13.80 -16.18 -14.18
N PHE A 747 13.63 -16.66 -12.95
CA PHE A 747 12.42 -16.50 -12.16
C PHE A 747 12.60 -16.76 -10.66
N ASP A 748 11.55 -16.48 -9.88
CA ASP A 748 11.48 -16.79 -8.44
C ASP A 748 12.74 -16.34 -7.66
N PRO A 749 13.11 -15.04 -7.75
CA PRO A 749 14.31 -14.55 -7.09
C PRO A 749 14.18 -14.59 -5.57
N TYR A 750 15.25 -15.01 -4.91
CA TYR A 750 15.38 -14.86 -3.48
C TYR A 750 16.32 -13.71 -3.13
N PHE A 751 15.71 -12.57 -2.79
CA PHE A 751 16.40 -11.40 -2.26
C PHE A 751 16.58 -11.54 -0.75
N LYS A 752 17.77 -11.96 -0.34
CA LYS A 752 18.11 -12.35 1.03
C LYS A 752 18.34 -11.10 1.91
N PRO A 753 18.07 -11.18 3.23
CA PRO A 753 18.51 -10.15 4.16
C PRO A 753 20.03 -10.24 4.38
N ASP A 754 20.59 -9.25 5.07
CA ASP A 754 21.93 -9.36 5.64
C ASP A 754 21.95 -10.39 6.79
N TRP A 755 23.13 -10.59 7.40
CA TRP A 755 23.40 -11.70 8.33
C TRP A 755 22.35 -11.85 9.44
N ASN A 756 21.55 -12.90 9.30
CA ASN A 756 20.46 -13.25 10.20
C ASN A 756 20.63 -14.68 10.75
N PRO A 757 21.28 -14.87 11.90
CA PRO A 757 21.53 -16.19 12.47
C PRO A 757 20.25 -16.90 12.89
N LEU A 758 19.24 -16.17 13.37
CA LEU A 758 17.97 -16.77 13.77
C LEU A 758 17.20 -17.31 12.56
N LEU A 759 17.21 -16.56 11.43
CA LEU A 759 16.66 -17.07 10.18
C LEU A 759 17.44 -18.29 9.65
N LEU A 760 18.77 -18.33 9.85
CA LEU A 760 19.61 -19.47 9.45
C LEU A 760 19.23 -20.76 10.19
N LEU A 761 18.71 -20.67 11.42
CA LEU A 761 18.20 -21.85 12.14
C LEU A 761 16.87 -22.35 11.55
N GLY A 762 16.09 -21.46 10.94
CA GLY A 762 14.82 -21.81 10.30
C GLY A 762 14.97 -22.29 8.86
N GLN A 763 16.00 -21.82 8.14
CA GLN A 763 16.25 -22.19 6.76
C GLN A 763 17.71 -21.94 6.35
N ASN A 764 18.23 -22.76 5.43
CA ASN A 764 19.47 -22.45 4.74
C ASN A 764 19.23 -21.39 3.66
N TYR A 765 19.35 -20.11 4.01
CA TYR A 765 19.28 -19.04 3.00
C TYR A 765 20.64 -18.70 2.38
N PHE A 766 21.74 -19.29 2.85
CA PHE A 766 23.04 -19.12 2.18
C PHE A 766 23.04 -19.86 0.85
N ASN A 767 22.65 -21.15 0.84
CA ASN A 767 22.64 -22.02 -0.33
C ASN A 767 23.85 -21.73 -1.24
N HIS A 768 23.60 -21.41 -2.50
CA HIS A 768 24.62 -21.05 -3.48
C HIS A 768 24.30 -19.67 -4.06
N LEU A 769 25.24 -18.79 -4.35
CA LEU A 769 26.69 -18.91 -4.26
C LEU A 769 27.16 -18.51 -2.86
N SER A 770 27.61 -19.49 -2.07
CA SER A 770 28.33 -19.26 -0.82
C SER A 770 29.83 -19.42 -1.05
N VAL A 771 30.61 -18.43 -0.58
CA VAL A 771 32.06 -18.36 -0.68
C VAL A 771 32.65 -18.34 0.72
N TYR A 772 33.53 -19.30 1.02
CA TYR A 772 34.14 -19.46 2.33
C TYR A 772 35.64 -19.33 2.21
N ARG A 773 36.32 -18.75 3.21
CA ARG A 773 37.77 -18.84 3.30
C ARG A 773 38.18 -20.30 3.52
N ALA A 774 39.14 -20.78 2.75
CA ALA A 774 39.45 -22.20 2.68
C ALA A 774 40.00 -22.76 4.00
N ASP A 775 40.73 -21.95 4.77
CA ASP A 775 41.22 -22.28 6.11
C ASP A 775 40.08 -22.53 7.10
N ALA A 776 39.02 -21.71 7.08
CA ALA A 776 37.87 -21.85 7.97
C ALA A 776 37.09 -23.15 7.71
N VAL A 777 36.91 -23.52 6.44
CA VAL A 777 36.25 -24.78 6.07
C VAL A 777 37.08 -25.99 6.49
N ARG A 778 38.41 -25.93 6.32
CA ARG A 778 39.31 -26.98 6.79
C ARG A 778 39.33 -27.06 8.31
N ALA A 779 39.34 -25.93 9.01
CA ALA A 779 39.35 -25.88 10.47
C ALA A 779 38.09 -26.48 11.09
N CYS A 780 36.92 -26.33 10.45
CA CYS A 780 35.67 -26.94 10.93
C CYS A 780 35.46 -28.39 10.46
N GLY A 781 36.42 -28.98 9.71
CA GLY A 781 36.40 -30.39 9.31
C GLY A 781 35.70 -30.70 7.98
N GLY A 782 35.45 -29.71 7.12
CA GLY A 782 34.85 -29.93 5.79
C GLY A 782 33.38 -30.36 5.83
N PHE A 783 32.96 -31.14 4.84
CA PHE A 783 31.59 -31.68 4.71
C PHE A 783 31.46 -32.99 5.50
N ARG A 784 30.37 -33.16 6.27
CA ARG A 784 30.16 -34.36 7.08
C ARG A 784 29.25 -35.37 6.38
N GLU A 785 29.65 -36.63 6.40
CA GLU A 785 28.80 -37.75 5.96
C GLU A 785 27.55 -37.88 6.85
N GLY A 786 26.43 -38.29 6.25
CA GLY A 786 25.14 -38.44 6.93
C GLY A 786 24.30 -37.15 6.98
N PHE A 787 24.74 -36.10 6.29
CA PHE A 787 24.02 -34.84 6.10
C PHE A 787 23.65 -34.60 4.64
N GLU A 788 23.67 -35.63 3.79
CA GLU A 788 23.36 -35.53 2.38
C GLU A 788 21.97 -34.90 2.18
N GLY A 789 21.88 -33.91 1.28
CA GLY A 789 20.70 -33.06 1.08
C GLY A 789 20.61 -31.85 2.02
N SER A 790 21.51 -31.69 2.99
CA SER A 790 21.64 -30.52 3.86
C SER A 790 23.09 -30.26 4.32
N GLN A 791 24.07 -30.78 3.57
CA GLN A 791 25.49 -30.75 3.91
C GLN A 791 26.07 -29.33 3.89
N ASP A 792 25.52 -28.47 3.04
CA ASP A 792 25.80 -27.06 2.93
C ASP A 792 25.27 -26.27 4.14
N TRP A 793 24.06 -26.60 4.61
CA TRP A 793 23.49 -26.01 5.82
C TRP A 793 24.30 -26.40 7.06
N ASP A 794 24.69 -27.67 7.19
CA ASP A 794 25.57 -28.14 8.26
C ASP A 794 26.92 -27.41 8.27
N LEU A 795 27.53 -27.24 7.08
CA LEU A 795 28.78 -26.50 6.94
C LEU A 795 28.62 -25.03 7.33
N ALA A 796 27.58 -24.35 6.83
CA ALA A 796 27.28 -22.96 7.15
C ALA A 796 27.13 -22.73 8.66
N LEU A 797 26.37 -23.58 9.33
CA LEU A 797 26.17 -23.51 10.78
C LEU A 797 27.51 -23.67 11.52
N ARG A 798 28.32 -24.66 11.17
CA ARG A 798 29.62 -24.90 11.83
C ARG A 798 30.64 -23.79 11.59
N VAL A 799 30.71 -23.25 10.38
CA VAL A 799 31.64 -22.15 10.08
C VAL A 799 31.25 -20.90 10.86
N THR A 800 29.96 -20.54 10.86
CA THR A 800 29.47 -19.32 11.50
C THR A 800 29.59 -19.31 13.02
N GLU A 801 29.68 -20.48 13.68
CA GLU A 801 29.90 -20.60 15.14
C GLU A 801 31.12 -19.81 15.65
N THR A 802 32.14 -19.59 14.80
CA THR A 802 33.41 -18.95 15.18
C THR A 802 33.59 -17.54 14.62
N LEU A 803 32.64 -17.04 13.85
CA LEU A 803 32.76 -15.79 13.11
C LEU A 803 32.08 -14.62 13.83
N SER A 804 32.71 -13.46 13.79
CA SER A 804 32.02 -12.21 14.13
C SER A 804 31.08 -11.79 12.98
N PRO A 805 30.01 -11.03 13.27
CA PRO A 805 29.07 -10.55 12.24
C PRO A 805 29.73 -9.85 11.05
N GLU A 806 30.82 -9.11 11.28
CA GLU A 806 31.53 -8.33 10.25
C GLU A 806 32.31 -9.23 9.27
N GLN A 807 32.61 -10.47 9.66
CA GLN A 807 33.29 -11.46 8.82
C GLN A 807 32.31 -12.19 7.88
N ILE A 808 31.00 -11.98 8.04
CA ILE A 808 29.94 -12.56 7.22
C ILE A 808 29.37 -11.44 6.34
N ARG A 809 29.53 -11.55 5.03
CA ARG A 809 29.19 -10.48 4.08
C ARG A 809 28.10 -10.92 3.10
N HIS A 810 27.07 -10.11 2.97
CA HIS A 810 26.04 -10.28 1.96
C HIS A 810 26.37 -9.44 0.73
N VAL A 811 26.34 -10.06 -0.44
CA VAL A 811 26.49 -9.38 -1.74
C VAL A 811 25.13 -9.37 -2.43
N PRO A 812 24.34 -8.27 -2.36
CA PRO A 812 22.92 -8.23 -2.75
C PRO A 812 22.74 -8.12 -4.28
N PHE A 813 23.33 -9.07 -5.00
CA PHE A 813 23.24 -9.27 -6.44
C PHE A 813 22.88 -10.73 -6.72
N ILE A 814 22.10 -10.95 -7.76
CA ILE A 814 21.78 -12.29 -8.25
C ILE A 814 23.03 -12.85 -8.94
N LEU A 815 23.78 -13.71 -8.24
CA LEU A 815 25.05 -14.27 -8.74
C LEU A 815 24.99 -15.77 -9.00
N TYR A 816 23.90 -16.41 -8.59
CA TYR A 816 23.66 -17.83 -8.77
C TYR A 816 22.29 -18.08 -9.41
N HIS A 817 22.24 -19.01 -10.36
CA HIS A 817 21.06 -19.37 -11.13
C HIS A 817 20.78 -20.86 -10.97
N TRP A 818 19.82 -21.19 -10.11
CA TRP A 818 19.41 -22.56 -9.82
C TRP A 818 18.50 -23.11 -10.92
N ARG A 819 18.92 -24.18 -11.59
CA ARG A 819 18.14 -24.82 -12.64
C ARG A 819 16.94 -25.61 -12.08
N ALA A 820 15.74 -25.25 -12.53
CA ALA A 820 14.50 -25.92 -12.21
C ALA A 820 14.04 -26.83 -13.37
N VAL A 821 14.63 -28.03 -13.50
CA VAL A 821 14.29 -29.05 -14.53
C VAL A 821 13.55 -30.26 -13.95
N SER A 822 12.76 -30.94 -14.80
CA SER A 822 12.04 -32.16 -14.43
C SER A 822 13.02 -33.32 -14.17
N GLY A 823 13.06 -33.84 -12.94
CA GLY A 823 13.99 -34.90 -12.51
C GLY A 823 15.15 -34.43 -11.63
N SER A 824 15.38 -33.11 -11.54
CA SER A 824 16.18 -32.52 -10.47
C SER A 824 15.30 -32.40 -9.22
N THR A 825 15.91 -32.36 -8.03
CA THR A 825 15.34 -32.52 -6.68
C THR A 825 14.19 -31.53 -6.32
N ALA A 826 13.74 -30.71 -7.26
CA ALA A 826 12.69 -29.69 -7.14
C ALA A 826 11.25 -30.17 -7.39
N LYS A 827 10.99 -31.41 -7.83
CA LYS A 827 9.63 -31.97 -7.97
C LYS A 827 9.51 -33.45 -7.60
N ALA A 828 9.67 -33.77 -6.31
CA ALA A 828 9.10 -34.99 -5.72
C ALA A 828 8.93 -34.77 -4.20
N PRO A 829 7.77 -34.29 -3.72
CA PRO A 829 7.51 -34.13 -2.29
C PRO A 829 7.45 -35.47 -1.53
N ASP A 830 7.25 -36.59 -2.25
CA ASP A 830 6.77 -37.83 -1.63
C ASP A 830 7.80 -38.96 -1.53
N GLU A 831 9.06 -38.81 -1.99
CA GLU A 831 9.96 -39.98 -2.08
C GLU A 831 11.18 -40.02 -1.17
N LYS A 832 11.57 -38.97 -0.43
CA LYS A 832 12.77 -39.05 0.42
C LYS A 832 12.68 -38.20 1.68
N SER A 833 12.33 -38.81 2.82
CA SER A 833 12.33 -38.18 4.16
C SER A 833 13.72 -37.88 4.74
N TYR A 834 14.80 -38.26 4.05
CA TYR A 834 16.16 -38.12 4.58
C TYR A 834 16.70 -36.67 4.60
N PRO A 835 16.46 -35.76 3.62
CA PRO A 835 17.01 -34.40 3.66
C PRO A 835 16.38 -33.58 4.78
N ALA A 836 15.06 -33.71 5.00
CA ALA A 836 14.37 -33.08 6.11
C ALA A 836 14.92 -33.54 7.48
N ARG A 837 15.24 -34.83 7.62
CA ARG A 837 15.89 -35.37 8.84
C ARG A 837 17.32 -34.84 8.99
N ALA A 838 18.08 -34.75 7.90
CA ALA A 838 19.43 -34.18 7.90
C ALA A 838 19.43 -32.70 8.31
N ALA A 839 18.49 -31.91 7.79
CA ALA A 839 18.29 -30.50 8.16
C ALA A 839 18.00 -30.33 9.66
N VAL A 840 16.99 -31.04 10.19
CA VAL A 840 16.65 -31.00 11.63
C VAL A 840 17.87 -31.39 12.47
N ARG A 841 18.59 -32.45 12.06
CA ARG A 841 19.80 -32.89 12.75
C ARG A 841 20.91 -31.84 12.72
N ALA A 842 21.13 -31.16 11.60
CA ALA A 842 22.16 -30.13 11.45
C ALA A 842 21.92 -28.96 12.43
N VAL A 843 20.68 -28.45 12.46
CA VAL A 843 20.27 -27.37 13.36
C VAL A 843 20.31 -27.83 14.83
N GLN A 844 19.83 -29.04 15.13
CA GLN A 844 19.82 -29.57 16.50
C GLN A 844 21.25 -29.77 17.04
N GLU A 845 22.16 -30.33 16.25
CA GLU A 845 23.57 -30.51 16.66
C GLU A 845 24.29 -29.16 16.78
N HIS A 846 23.96 -28.16 15.96
CA HIS A 846 24.48 -26.79 16.09
C HIS A 846 24.06 -26.16 17.43
N LEU A 847 22.78 -26.22 17.77
CA LEU A 847 22.27 -25.71 19.05
C LEU A 847 22.90 -26.43 20.25
N GLN A 848 23.14 -27.74 20.14
CA GLN A 848 23.87 -28.52 21.15
C GLN A 848 25.31 -28.05 21.33
N ARG A 849 26.05 -27.76 20.24
CA ARG A 849 27.42 -27.22 20.32
C ARG A 849 27.46 -25.84 20.97
N LEU A 850 26.47 -25.00 20.70
CA LEU A 850 26.30 -23.70 21.36
C LEU A 850 25.77 -23.81 22.80
N SER A 851 25.48 -25.02 23.30
CA SER A 851 24.87 -25.25 24.61
C SER A 851 23.53 -24.52 24.81
N LEU A 852 22.78 -24.34 23.72
CA LEU A 852 21.46 -23.71 23.74
C LEU A 852 20.37 -24.78 23.85
N PRO A 853 19.59 -24.82 24.94
CA PRO A 853 18.56 -25.83 25.13
C PRO A 853 17.36 -25.54 24.24
N ALA A 854 17.20 -26.32 23.17
CA ALA A 854 16.12 -26.16 22.22
C ALA A 854 15.74 -27.48 21.54
N GLU A 855 14.51 -27.54 21.04
CA GLU A 855 13.99 -28.63 20.23
C GLU A 855 13.76 -28.14 18.80
N VAL A 856 14.15 -28.96 17.82
CA VAL A 856 14.01 -28.64 16.40
C VAL A 856 12.97 -29.56 15.74
N GLU A 857 12.01 -28.97 15.05
CA GLU A 857 10.96 -29.66 14.33
C GLU A 857 11.04 -29.34 12.83
N SER A 858 10.74 -30.31 11.96
CA SER A 858 10.66 -30.06 10.51
C SER A 858 9.35 -29.35 10.16
N LEU A 859 9.44 -28.36 9.27
CA LEU A 859 8.30 -27.70 8.62
C LEU A 859 8.27 -28.01 7.11
N PRO A 860 7.11 -27.87 6.45
CA PRO A 860 7.00 -28.04 5.00
C PRO A 860 7.94 -27.13 4.22
N GLY A 861 8.53 -27.64 3.14
CA GLY A 861 9.45 -26.89 2.27
C GLY A 861 10.91 -26.92 2.71
N GLY A 862 11.31 -27.84 3.60
CA GLY A 862 12.68 -27.99 4.05
C GLY A 862 13.09 -27.01 5.16
N HIS A 863 12.12 -26.28 5.73
CA HIS A 863 12.37 -25.35 6.83
C HIS A 863 12.37 -26.08 8.19
N CYS A 864 12.96 -25.46 9.21
CA CYS A 864 12.96 -25.93 10.59
C CYS A 864 12.26 -24.93 11.52
N ARG A 865 11.59 -25.43 12.54
CA ARG A 865 11.11 -24.64 13.68
C ARG A 865 12.00 -24.94 14.87
N VAL A 866 12.54 -23.90 15.50
CA VAL A 866 13.29 -24.01 16.75
C VAL A 866 12.41 -23.56 17.90
N ARG A 867 12.30 -24.40 18.93
CA ARG A 867 11.61 -24.08 20.19
C ARG A 867 12.64 -24.00 21.30
N PHE A 868 12.97 -22.78 21.72
CA PHE A 868 13.89 -22.56 22.84
C PHE A 868 13.20 -22.92 24.16
N ARG A 869 13.94 -23.52 25.09
CA ARG A 869 13.42 -23.89 26.41
C ARG A 869 13.60 -22.74 27.39
N VAL A 870 12.52 -22.44 28.13
CA VAL A 870 12.58 -21.52 29.26
C VAL A 870 13.10 -22.27 30.50
N PRO A 871 13.93 -21.65 31.37
CA PRO A 871 14.39 -22.25 32.62
C PRO A 871 13.25 -22.73 33.53
N THR A 872 13.53 -23.70 34.40
CA THR A 872 12.55 -24.22 35.38
C THR A 872 12.04 -23.16 36.35
N HIS A 873 12.87 -22.16 36.64
CA HIS A 873 12.51 -20.94 37.35
C HIS A 873 12.57 -19.78 36.35
N PRO A 874 11.47 -19.55 35.62
CA PRO A 874 11.43 -18.50 34.61
C PRO A 874 11.49 -17.10 35.27
N PRO A 875 12.08 -16.10 34.60
CA PRO A 875 12.15 -14.74 35.16
C PRO A 875 10.76 -14.11 35.26
N LYS A 876 10.56 -13.24 36.25
CA LYS A 876 9.30 -12.51 36.37
C LYS A 876 9.11 -11.53 35.21
N VAL A 877 7.92 -11.52 34.61
CA VAL A 877 7.54 -10.58 33.53
C VAL A 877 6.59 -9.50 34.07
N SER A 878 6.89 -8.22 33.82
CA SER A 878 5.96 -7.12 34.08
C SER A 878 5.25 -6.69 32.79
N LEU A 879 3.96 -7.02 32.67
CA LEU A 879 3.10 -6.67 31.55
C LEU A 879 2.46 -5.30 31.78
N ILE A 880 2.84 -4.29 31.00
CA ILE A 880 2.43 -2.89 31.14
C ILE A 880 1.37 -2.58 30.10
N ILE A 881 0.19 -2.13 30.58
CA ILE A 881 -0.98 -1.82 29.74
C ILE A 881 -1.43 -0.37 30.02
N PRO A 882 -1.07 0.61 29.17
CA PRO A 882 -1.63 1.95 29.27
C PRO A 882 -3.08 1.94 28.77
N THR A 883 -3.97 2.64 29.47
CA THR A 883 -5.39 2.71 29.12
C THR A 883 -5.97 4.10 29.38
N ARG A 884 -7.01 4.43 28.63
CA ARG A 884 -7.87 5.60 28.87
C ARG A 884 -9.27 5.28 28.35
N ASP A 885 -10.22 5.20 29.27
CA ASP A 885 -11.59 4.73 29.01
C ASP A 885 -11.60 3.36 28.29
N GLY A 886 -12.72 2.96 27.69
CA GLY A 886 -12.77 1.76 26.85
C GLY A 886 -12.81 0.44 27.62
N TYR A 887 -13.63 0.36 28.67
CA TYR A 887 -13.87 -0.85 29.48
C TYR A 887 -13.94 -2.15 28.66
N GLU A 888 -14.70 -2.19 27.55
CA GLU A 888 -14.89 -3.42 26.77
C GLU A 888 -13.59 -3.96 26.17
N LEU A 889 -12.66 -3.08 25.77
CA LEU A 889 -11.37 -3.45 25.21
C LEU A 889 -10.43 -3.93 26.32
N LEU A 890 -10.29 -3.12 27.37
CA LEU A 890 -9.40 -3.42 28.48
C LEU A 890 -9.81 -4.71 29.19
N SER A 891 -11.10 -4.88 29.46
CA SER A 891 -11.62 -6.10 30.11
C SER A 891 -11.37 -7.33 29.25
N ARG A 892 -11.64 -7.27 27.94
CA ARG A 892 -11.32 -8.38 27.03
C ARG A 892 -9.83 -8.71 27.01
N CYS A 893 -8.98 -7.69 26.95
CA CYS A 893 -7.53 -7.86 26.97
C CYS A 893 -7.08 -8.55 28.26
N VAL A 894 -7.49 -8.04 29.42
CA VAL A 894 -7.09 -8.57 30.72
C VAL A 894 -7.66 -9.97 30.96
N GLU A 895 -8.94 -10.22 30.66
CA GLU A 895 -9.51 -11.54 30.91
C GLU A 895 -8.91 -12.60 29.99
N THR A 896 -8.68 -12.31 28.70
CA THR A 896 -8.00 -13.27 27.81
C THR A 896 -6.53 -13.48 28.17
N LEU A 897 -5.86 -12.43 28.68
CA LEU A 897 -4.51 -12.53 29.22
C LEU A 897 -4.47 -13.49 30.41
N VAL A 898 -5.37 -13.34 31.38
CA VAL A 898 -5.39 -14.22 32.57
C VAL A 898 -5.85 -15.63 32.24
N GLU A 899 -6.85 -15.79 31.38
CA GLU A 899 -7.43 -17.09 31.05
C GLU A 899 -6.47 -17.97 30.22
N LYS A 900 -5.74 -17.36 29.27
CA LYS A 900 -4.97 -18.12 28.28
C LYS A 900 -3.48 -18.20 28.58
N THR A 901 -2.89 -17.24 29.28
CA THR A 901 -1.43 -17.21 29.46
C THR A 901 -0.96 -18.32 30.41
N GLU A 902 -0.18 -19.26 29.89
CA GLU A 902 0.38 -20.39 30.67
C GLU A 902 1.69 -20.06 31.40
N TYR A 903 2.33 -18.94 31.07
CA TYR A 903 3.56 -18.53 31.72
C TYR A 903 3.32 -18.28 33.23
N PRO A 904 4.14 -18.84 34.13
CA PRO A 904 3.75 -18.94 35.55
C PRO A 904 4.05 -17.69 36.38
N ASP A 905 5.03 -16.85 36.01
CA ASP A 905 5.49 -15.72 36.84
C ASP A 905 5.39 -14.38 36.10
N TYR A 906 4.20 -13.78 36.11
CA TYR A 906 3.98 -12.45 35.57
C TYR A 906 3.15 -11.57 36.51
N GLU A 907 3.31 -10.27 36.38
CA GLU A 907 2.44 -9.24 36.96
C GLU A 907 1.89 -8.33 35.88
N VAL A 908 0.74 -7.72 36.12
CA VAL A 908 0.10 -6.80 35.19
C VAL A 908 0.01 -5.41 35.81
N ILE A 909 0.58 -4.42 35.13
CA ILE A 909 0.59 -3.01 35.52
C ILE A 909 -0.29 -2.25 34.56
N VAL A 910 -1.49 -1.88 35.00
CA VAL A 910 -2.41 -1.07 34.22
C VAL A 910 -2.18 0.39 34.56
N VAL A 911 -1.90 1.23 33.55
CA VAL A 911 -1.66 2.66 33.75
C VAL A 911 -2.83 3.45 33.20
N ASP A 912 -3.63 4.00 34.11
CA ASP A 912 -4.76 4.85 33.75
C ASP A 912 -4.29 6.27 33.42
N ASN A 913 -4.59 6.73 32.21
CA ASN A 913 -4.35 8.10 31.78
C ASN A 913 -5.65 8.91 31.71
N ARG A 914 -6.16 9.31 32.89
CA ARG A 914 -7.33 10.19 33.04
C ARG A 914 -8.62 9.61 32.44
N SER A 915 -8.93 8.33 32.72
CA SER A 915 -10.26 7.78 32.41
C SER A 915 -11.35 8.55 33.15
N GLN A 916 -12.48 8.76 32.48
CA GLN A 916 -13.66 9.46 33.00
C GLN A 916 -14.91 8.59 32.98
N ASP A 917 -14.92 7.54 32.17
CA ASP A 917 -16.02 6.60 32.11
C ASP A 917 -16.21 5.85 33.45
N PRO A 918 -17.39 5.94 34.09
CA PRO A 918 -17.65 5.29 35.38
C PRO A 918 -17.42 3.77 35.34
N GLN A 919 -17.72 3.11 34.22
CA GLN A 919 -17.54 1.66 34.08
C GLN A 919 -16.06 1.29 34.04
N SER A 920 -15.25 2.03 33.28
CA SER A 920 -13.80 1.89 33.24
C SER A 920 -13.17 2.15 34.62
N LEU A 921 -13.62 3.19 35.34
CA LEU A 921 -13.15 3.48 36.70
C LEU A 921 -13.49 2.37 37.69
N ALA A 922 -14.70 1.83 37.65
CA ALA A 922 -15.12 0.73 38.51
C ALA A 922 -14.29 -0.54 38.25
N TYR A 923 -13.98 -0.85 36.99
CA TYR A 923 -13.14 -1.99 36.64
C TYR A 923 -11.69 -1.80 37.04
N LEU A 924 -11.13 -0.60 36.89
CA LEU A 924 -9.79 -0.29 37.40
C LEU A 924 -9.70 -0.47 38.93
N ASP A 925 -10.73 -0.06 39.66
CA ASP A 925 -10.80 -0.30 41.11
C ASP A 925 -10.90 -1.79 41.45
N GLU A 926 -11.63 -2.58 40.65
CA GLU A 926 -11.65 -4.04 40.76
C GLU A 926 -10.26 -4.65 40.54
N LEU A 927 -9.60 -4.29 39.44
CA LEU A 927 -8.25 -4.76 39.11
C LEU A 927 -7.23 -4.41 40.21
N SER A 928 -7.35 -3.25 40.84
CA SER A 928 -6.45 -2.84 41.93
C SER A 928 -6.50 -3.76 43.16
N ARG A 929 -7.58 -4.55 43.31
CA ARG A 929 -7.77 -5.52 44.40
C ARG A 929 -7.43 -6.95 43.99
N ARG A 930 -7.23 -7.20 42.69
CA ARG A 930 -6.92 -8.53 42.13
C ARG A 930 -5.44 -8.84 42.37
N GLN A 931 -5.14 -10.05 42.85
CA GLN A 931 -3.75 -10.49 43.04
C GLN A 931 -3.00 -10.52 41.70
N GLY A 932 -1.76 -10.04 41.68
CA GLY A 932 -0.93 -9.97 40.47
C GLY A 932 -1.19 -8.73 39.60
N PHE A 933 -2.11 -7.85 40.01
CA PHE A 933 -2.41 -6.60 39.31
C PHE A 933 -1.98 -5.38 40.13
N GLN A 934 -1.50 -4.37 39.42
CA GLN A 934 -1.23 -3.04 39.96
C GLN A 934 -1.85 -2.00 39.03
N VAL A 935 -2.64 -1.09 39.59
CA VAL A 935 -3.22 0.03 38.84
C VAL A 935 -2.52 1.31 39.25
N LEU A 936 -1.93 2.01 38.28
CA LEU A 936 -1.24 3.28 38.48
C LEU A 936 -2.03 4.41 37.81
N ARG A 937 -2.14 5.56 38.48
CA ARG A 937 -2.74 6.77 37.91
C ARG A 937 -1.64 7.65 37.30
N TYR A 938 -1.82 8.08 36.06
CA TYR A 938 -0.92 8.98 35.36
C TYR A 938 -1.68 10.22 34.88
N ASP A 939 -1.69 11.24 35.74
CA ASP A 939 -2.50 12.45 35.59
C ASP A 939 -1.84 13.54 34.73
N GLU A 940 -1.28 13.18 33.59
CA GLU A 940 -0.62 14.09 32.64
C GLU A 940 -1.25 13.99 31.23
N PRO A 941 -0.99 14.96 30.30
CA PRO A 941 -1.40 14.82 28.91
C PRO A 941 -0.88 13.53 28.27
N PHE A 942 -1.66 12.95 27.37
CA PHE A 942 -1.31 11.67 26.72
C PHE A 942 0.06 11.73 26.03
N ASN A 943 0.92 10.83 26.45
CA ASN A 943 2.26 10.60 25.91
C ASN A 943 2.60 9.14 26.16
N PHE A 944 2.48 8.31 25.12
CA PHE A 944 2.67 6.86 25.21
C PHE A 944 4.04 6.51 25.78
N SER A 945 5.08 7.19 25.30
CA SER A 945 6.45 7.03 25.75
C SER A 945 6.62 7.34 27.25
N ALA A 946 6.06 8.47 27.71
CA ALA A 946 6.16 8.87 29.12
C ALA A 946 5.38 7.93 30.05
N ILE A 947 4.19 7.50 29.64
CA ILE A 947 3.33 6.58 30.41
C ILE A 947 4.07 5.25 30.64
N ASN A 948 4.64 4.67 29.57
CA ASN A 948 5.38 3.42 29.67
C ASN A 948 6.66 3.58 30.51
N ASN A 949 7.44 4.64 30.30
CA ASN A 949 8.62 4.93 31.13
C ASN A 949 8.26 5.09 32.61
N PHE A 950 7.13 5.73 32.91
CA PHE A 950 6.61 5.87 34.28
C PHE A 950 6.30 4.50 34.88
N ALA A 951 5.60 3.63 34.16
CA ALA A 951 5.24 2.29 34.62
C ALA A 951 6.46 1.40 34.92
N VAL A 952 7.51 1.48 34.10
CA VAL A 952 8.75 0.70 34.28
C VAL A 952 9.43 0.97 35.62
N ARG A 953 9.23 2.17 36.22
CA ARG A 953 9.75 2.47 37.57
C ARG A 953 9.06 1.68 38.68
N HIS A 954 7.83 1.22 38.43
CA HIS A 954 7.04 0.44 39.37
C HIS A 954 7.08 -1.07 39.07
N ALA A 955 7.49 -1.45 37.86
CA ALA A 955 7.72 -2.83 37.48
C ALA A 955 8.74 -3.53 38.38
N GLN A 956 8.52 -4.83 38.64
CA GLN A 956 9.40 -5.70 39.42
C GLN A 956 10.04 -6.80 38.58
N GLY A 957 9.50 -7.07 37.39
CA GLY A 957 9.99 -8.08 36.47
C GLY A 957 11.37 -7.77 35.90
N GLU A 958 12.10 -8.84 35.58
CA GLU A 958 13.36 -8.80 34.86
C GLU A 958 13.13 -8.59 33.35
N ILE A 959 11.95 -8.99 32.87
CA ILE A 959 11.48 -8.75 31.51
C ILE A 959 10.28 -7.81 31.57
N LEU A 960 10.28 -6.79 30.71
CA LEU A 960 9.20 -5.83 30.54
C LEU A 960 8.42 -6.22 29.28
N GLY A 961 7.09 -6.32 29.39
CA GLY A 961 6.20 -6.47 28.25
C GLY A 961 5.36 -5.20 28.10
N PHE A 962 5.39 -4.56 26.93
CA PHE A 962 4.51 -3.43 26.59
C PHE A 962 3.37 -3.95 25.72
N LEU A 963 2.13 -3.68 26.14
CA LEU A 963 0.93 -4.19 25.51
C LEU A 963 -0.09 -3.07 25.37
N ASN A 964 -0.75 -2.98 24.22
CA ASN A 964 -1.93 -2.13 24.10
C ASN A 964 -3.14 -2.74 24.85
N ASN A 965 -4.09 -1.90 25.25
CA ASN A 965 -5.29 -2.31 25.97
C ASN A 965 -6.36 -3.00 25.10
N ASP A 966 -6.14 -3.08 23.79
CA ASP A 966 -7.06 -3.63 22.78
C ASP A 966 -6.51 -4.88 22.09
N LEU A 967 -5.65 -5.62 22.80
CA LEU A 967 -5.18 -6.94 22.38
C LEU A 967 -6.12 -8.05 22.85
N GLU A 968 -6.10 -9.17 22.13
CA GLU A 968 -6.75 -10.41 22.53
C GLU A 968 -5.80 -11.59 22.26
N ILE A 969 -5.54 -12.37 23.32
CA ILE A 969 -4.58 -13.49 23.26
C ILE A 969 -5.21 -14.66 22.49
N LEU A 970 -4.45 -15.25 21.54
CA LEU A 970 -4.90 -16.43 20.79
C LEU A 970 -4.32 -17.73 21.34
N GLU A 971 -3.00 -17.77 21.52
CA GLU A 971 -2.24 -18.96 21.89
C GLU A 971 -1.83 -18.91 23.36
N ARG A 972 -1.77 -20.06 24.03
CA ARG A 972 -1.54 -20.13 25.48
C ARG A 972 -0.08 -19.90 25.85
N GLU A 973 0.81 -20.38 25.00
CA GLU A 973 2.27 -20.34 25.16
C GLU A 973 2.90 -19.05 24.60
N TRP A 974 2.09 -18.07 24.17
CA TRP A 974 2.57 -16.85 23.51
C TRP A 974 3.67 -16.12 24.32
N LEU A 975 3.46 -15.98 25.64
CA LEU A 975 4.40 -15.29 26.52
C LEU A 975 5.67 -16.13 26.73
N GLN A 976 5.51 -17.45 26.88
CA GLN A 976 6.63 -18.37 27.03
C GLN A 976 7.54 -18.35 25.79
N GLU A 977 6.95 -18.35 24.59
CA GLU A 977 7.65 -18.24 23.32
C GLU A 977 8.46 -16.93 23.24
N MET A 978 7.83 -15.79 23.56
CA MET A 978 8.52 -14.50 23.50
C MET A 978 9.61 -14.38 24.57
N VAL A 979 9.37 -14.88 25.78
CA VAL A 979 10.37 -14.92 26.86
C VAL A 979 11.56 -15.81 26.47
N ALA A 980 11.30 -16.98 25.87
CA ALA A 980 12.37 -17.89 25.46
C ALA A 980 13.37 -17.19 24.53
N HIS A 981 12.90 -16.33 23.61
CA HIS A 981 13.75 -15.48 22.79
C HIS A 981 14.42 -14.33 23.58
N ALA A 982 13.69 -13.67 24.48
CA ALA A 982 14.21 -12.52 25.25
C ALA A 982 15.35 -12.90 26.22
N LEU A 983 15.41 -14.17 26.63
CA LEU A 983 16.45 -14.72 27.49
C LEU A 983 17.81 -14.86 26.81
N HIS A 984 17.86 -14.87 25.47
CA HIS A 984 19.12 -14.89 24.75
C HIS A 984 19.88 -13.56 24.93
N PRO A 985 21.14 -13.55 25.41
CA PRO A 985 21.87 -12.33 25.72
C PRO A 985 21.95 -11.32 24.58
N GLU A 986 22.06 -11.79 23.34
CA GLU A 986 22.11 -11.00 22.12
C GLU A 986 20.75 -10.39 21.71
N THR A 987 19.64 -10.90 22.25
CA THR A 987 18.30 -10.40 21.96
C THR A 987 18.04 -9.09 22.69
N GLY A 988 17.48 -8.13 21.96
CA GLY A 988 17.05 -6.84 22.46
C GLY A 988 15.56 -6.80 22.76
N ALA A 989 14.75 -6.51 21.73
CA ALA A 989 13.30 -6.56 21.79
C ALA A 989 12.74 -7.81 21.08
N VAL A 990 11.59 -8.31 21.53
CA VAL A 990 10.86 -9.44 20.93
C VAL A 990 9.43 -9.01 20.61
N GLY A 991 9.01 -9.17 19.35
CA GLY A 991 7.67 -8.84 18.87
C GLY A 991 6.86 -10.07 18.44
N ALA A 992 5.54 -9.98 18.57
CA ALA A 992 4.58 -11.01 18.21
C ALA A 992 4.05 -10.87 16.78
N MET A 993 3.36 -11.90 16.27
CA MET A 993 2.47 -11.80 15.11
C MET A 993 1.12 -11.22 15.57
N LEU A 994 0.69 -10.12 14.94
CA LEU A 994 -0.62 -9.51 15.23
C LEU A 994 -1.54 -9.61 14.02
N TYR A 995 -2.80 -9.95 14.28
CA TYR A 995 -3.86 -10.01 13.30
C TYR A 995 -4.92 -8.94 13.56
N TYR A 996 -5.55 -8.47 12.48
CA TYR A 996 -6.83 -7.78 12.56
C TYR A 996 -7.94 -8.74 13.03
N PRO A 997 -9.05 -8.23 13.59
CA PRO A 997 -10.17 -9.07 14.02
C PRO A 997 -10.80 -9.91 12.90
N ASP A 998 -10.58 -9.56 11.63
CA ASP A 998 -11.01 -10.35 10.47
C ASP A 998 -9.99 -11.41 10.00
N GLY A 999 -8.95 -11.64 10.81
CA GLY A 999 -7.92 -12.63 10.58
C GLY A 999 -6.78 -12.14 9.70
N ARG A 1000 -6.86 -10.99 9.02
CA ARG A 1000 -5.73 -10.55 8.17
C ARG A 1000 -4.51 -10.14 8.99
N ILE A 1001 -3.32 -10.35 8.45
CA ILE A 1001 -2.05 -9.93 9.06
C ILE A 1001 -2.07 -8.42 9.25
N GLN A 1002 -1.73 -7.97 10.46
CA GLN A 1002 -1.54 -6.55 10.80
C GLN A 1002 -0.06 -6.26 11.04
N HIS A 1003 0.63 -7.12 11.79
CA HIS A 1003 2.05 -6.94 12.10
C HIS A 1003 2.79 -8.27 11.96
N ALA A 1004 3.78 -8.25 11.07
CA ALA A 1004 4.76 -9.32 10.88
C ALA A 1004 6.18 -8.75 10.96
N GLY A 1005 6.43 -7.92 11.99
CA GLY A 1005 7.61 -7.08 12.11
C GLY A 1005 7.49 -5.69 11.49
N ILE A 1006 8.58 -4.93 11.48
CA ILE A 1006 8.67 -3.61 10.85
C ILE A 1006 9.90 -3.56 9.94
N ILE A 1007 9.70 -3.04 8.72
CA ILE A 1007 10.76 -2.72 7.77
C ILE A 1007 10.94 -1.20 7.72
N LEU A 1008 12.19 -0.74 7.84
CA LEU A 1008 12.52 0.68 7.80
C LEU A 1008 12.47 1.25 6.38
N GLY A 1009 12.29 2.55 6.28
CA GLY A 1009 12.27 3.30 5.01
C GLY A 1009 10.94 3.24 4.26
N ILE A 1010 10.08 2.25 4.55
CA ILE A 1010 8.76 2.17 3.93
C ILE A 1010 7.94 3.40 4.30
N GLY A 1011 7.35 4.06 3.29
CA GLY A 1011 6.59 5.31 3.49
C GLY A 1011 7.42 6.47 4.05
N GLY A 1012 8.76 6.40 3.98
CA GLY A 1012 9.70 7.42 4.43
C GLY A 1012 10.25 7.26 5.86
N VAL A 1013 9.70 6.34 6.66
CA VAL A 1013 10.23 6.02 8.00
C VAL A 1013 10.18 4.52 8.28
N ALA A 1014 9.00 3.92 8.34
CA ALA A 1014 8.84 2.52 8.71
C ALA A 1014 7.45 2.02 8.28
N GLY A 1015 7.34 0.72 7.97
CA GLY A 1015 6.08 0.09 7.59
C GLY A 1015 6.00 -1.38 8.00
N HIS A 1016 4.77 -1.87 8.13
CA HIS A 1016 4.46 -3.25 8.49
C HIS A 1016 4.38 -4.11 7.20
N PRO A 1017 5.28 -5.08 7.00
CA PRO A 1017 5.22 -5.94 5.83
C PRO A 1017 4.01 -6.88 5.90
N TRP A 1018 3.47 -7.24 4.73
CA TRP A 1018 2.34 -8.16 4.56
C TRP A 1018 1.04 -7.71 5.24
N VAL A 1019 0.92 -6.43 5.62
CA VAL A 1019 -0.31 -5.87 6.18
C VAL A 1019 -1.49 -6.08 5.22
N GLY A 1020 -2.60 -6.60 5.75
CA GLY A 1020 -3.81 -6.92 4.98
C GLY A 1020 -3.77 -8.24 4.21
N TRP A 1021 -2.73 -9.07 4.37
CA TRP A 1021 -2.67 -10.39 3.72
C TRP A 1021 -3.31 -11.49 4.59
N PRO A 1022 -3.72 -12.63 3.99
CA PRO A 1022 -4.22 -13.78 4.76
C PRO A 1022 -3.15 -14.38 5.68
N PRO A 1023 -3.52 -14.98 6.85
CA PRO A 1023 -2.60 -15.66 7.77
C PRO A 1023 -1.70 -16.72 7.15
N GLU A 1024 -2.20 -17.41 6.13
CA GLU A 1024 -1.53 -18.56 5.52
C GLU A 1024 -0.42 -18.15 4.55
N THR A 1025 -0.27 -16.84 4.31
CA THR A 1025 0.74 -16.27 3.44
C THR A 1025 2.14 -16.73 3.92
N PRO A 1026 2.89 -17.49 3.11
CA PRO A 1026 4.21 -17.98 3.52
C PRO A 1026 5.26 -16.86 3.57
N GLY A 1027 5.02 -15.75 2.89
CA GLY A 1027 6.02 -14.70 2.65
C GLY A 1027 7.09 -15.16 1.65
N GLN A 1028 8.08 -14.30 1.42
CA GLN A 1028 9.23 -14.64 0.57
C GLN A 1028 10.02 -15.80 1.19
N MET A 1029 10.16 -16.92 0.46
CA MET A 1029 10.81 -18.15 0.91
C MET A 1029 10.41 -18.56 2.34
N GLY A 1030 9.11 -18.56 2.65
CA GLY A 1030 8.64 -19.09 3.94
C GLY A 1030 8.94 -18.23 5.17
N ARG A 1031 9.54 -17.03 5.01
CA ARG A 1031 9.94 -16.14 6.14
C ARG A 1031 8.81 -15.83 7.12
N LEU A 1032 7.54 -15.80 6.72
CA LEU A 1032 6.43 -15.53 7.67
C LEU A 1032 6.14 -16.70 8.61
N ARG A 1033 6.75 -17.87 8.38
CA ARG A 1033 6.63 -19.07 9.23
C ARG A 1033 7.81 -19.22 10.20
N LEU A 1034 8.84 -18.39 10.06
CA LEU A 1034 10.10 -18.53 10.76
C LEU A 1034 10.36 -17.33 11.67
N ALA A 1035 10.79 -17.61 12.90
CA ALA A 1035 11.36 -16.59 13.77
C ALA A 1035 12.62 -16.02 13.11
N GLN A 1036 12.79 -14.71 13.18
CA GLN A 1036 13.91 -14.05 12.52
C GLN A 1036 14.27 -12.73 13.21
N HIS A 1037 15.51 -12.28 13.00
CA HIS A 1037 15.87 -10.92 13.35
C HIS A 1037 15.25 -9.93 12.37
N LEU A 1038 14.60 -8.91 12.90
CA LEU A 1038 14.13 -7.74 12.17
C LEU A 1038 14.67 -6.50 12.87
N THR A 1039 14.75 -5.38 12.16
CA THR A 1039 15.36 -4.18 12.74
C THR A 1039 14.43 -3.51 13.75
N ALA A 1040 13.12 -3.63 13.58
CA ALA A 1040 12.14 -3.17 14.57
C ALA A 1040 10.90 -4.05 14.65
N VAL A 1041 10.22 -3.97 15.80
CA VAL A 1041 8.93 -4.59 16.10
C VAL A 1041 8.03 -3.56 16.80
N THR A 1042 6.72 -3.78 16.81
CA THR A 1042 5.79 -2.78 17.37
C THR A 1042 5.59 -2.91 18.87
N ALA A 1043 5.43 -1.77 19.57
CA ALA A 1043 5.08 -1.77 21.00
C ALA A 1043 3.61 -2.10 21.29
N ALA A 1044 2.80 -2.44 20.26
CA ALA A 1044 1.49 -3.03 20.53
C ALA A 1044 1.61 -4.36 21.30
N CYS A 1045 2.66 -5.15 21.06
CA CYS A 1045 3.06 -6.28 21.90
C CYS A 1045 4.59 -6.49 21.77
N LEU A 1046 5.35 -6.01 22.75
CA LEU A 1046 6.82 -6.01 22.73
C LEU A 1046 7.37 -6.45 24.09
N LEU A 1047 8.26 -7.46 24.08
CA LEU A 1047 9.04 -7.86 25.26
C LEU A 1047 10.47 -7.36 25.15
N VAL A 1048 11.05 -6.91 26.26
CA VAL A 1048 12.45 -6.46 26.34
C VAL A 1048 12.98 -6.72 27.74
N ARG A 1049 14.26 -7.12 27.86
CA ARG A 1049 14.87 -7.22 29.19
C ARG A 1049 15.00 -5.84 29.82
N ARG A 1050 14.75 -5.76 31.12
CA ARG A 1050 14.74 -4.50 31.86
C ARG A 1050 16.09 -3.79 31.80
N ASP A 1051 17.19 -4.53 31.94
CA ASP A 1051 18.55 -4.01 31.86
C ASP A 1051 18.83 -3.34 30.50
N VAL A 1052 18.48 -4.00 29.39
CA VAL A 1052 18.60 -3.48 28.03
C VAL A 1052 17.73 -2.23 27.85
N PHE A 1053 16.48 -2.25 28.31
CA PHE A 1053 15.57 -1.10 28.22
C PHE A 1053 16.14 0.13 28.94
N LEU A 1054 16.71 -0.08 30.14
CA LEU A 1054 17.33 0.99 30.93
C LEU A 1054 18.64 1.47 30.30
N GLU A 1055 19.45 0.56 29.76
CA GLU A 1055 20.72 0.88 29.10
C GLU A 1055 20.53 1.84 27.91
N VAL A 1056 19.49 1.63 27.12
CA VAL A 1056 19.18 2.46 25.93
C VAL A 1056 18.38 3.73 26.26
N GLY A 1057 18.04 3.95 27.54
CA GLY A 1057 17.31 5.12 28.02
C GLY A 1057 15.80 5.09 27.77
N GLY A 1058 15.20 3.91 27.60
CA GLY A 1058 13.75 3.72 27.45
C GLY A 1058 13.14 4.43 26.22
N PHE A 1059 11.84 4.76 26.29
CA PHE A 1059 11.16 5.48 25.21
C PHE A 1059 11.49 6.99 25.19
N ASP A 1060 11.51 7.62 24.01
CA ASP A 1060 11.75 9.07 23.88
C ASP A 1060 10.48 9.88 24.16
N GLU A 1061 10.27 10.22 25.44
CA GLU A 1061 9.12 11.00 25.90
C GLU A 1061 9.09 12.47 25.44
N LYS A 1062 10.20 13.01 24.91
CA LYS A 1062 10.31 14.41 24.49
C LYS A 1062 10.01 14.56 23.00
N GLY A 1063 10.66 13.74 22.18
CA GLY A 1063 10.64 13.82 20.73
C GLY A 1063 9.54 12.98 20.09
N LEU A 1064 9.23 11.80 20.64
CA LEU A 1064 8.35 10.80 20.02
C LEU A 1064 7.26 10.41 21.01
N LYS A 1065 6.24 11.26 21.14
CA LYS A 1065 5.20 11.08 22.16
C LYS A 1065 4.19 10.03 21.77
N VAL A 1066 3.93 9.88 20.46
CA VAL A 1066 2.78 9.11 19.98
C VAL A 1066 3.15 8.16 18.84
N ALA A 1067 3.86 8.59 17.80
CA ALA A 1067 4.28 7.72 16.70
C ALA A 1067 5.78 7.38 16.74
N PHE A 1068 6.16 6.25 16.14
CA PHE A 1068 7.53 5.76 15.97
C PHE A 1068 8.36 5.58 17.25
N ASN A 1069 7.74 5.65 18.43
CA ASN A 1069 8.43 5.47 19.71
C ASN A 1069 9.00 4.05 19.87
N ASP A 1070 8.29 3.06 19.35
CA ASP A 1070 8.66 1.64 19.30
C ASP A 1070 9.79 1.39 18.31
N VAL A 1071 9.70 2.00 17.12
CA VAL A 1071 10.78 1.99 16.12
C VAL A 1071 12.05 2.62 16.72
N ASP A 1072 11.97 3.81 17.31
CA ASP A 1072 13.14 4.44 17.94
C ASP A 1072 13.74 3.61 19.08
N LEU A 1073 12.91 3.00 19.93
CA LEU A 1073 13.38 2.07 20.97
C LEU A 1073 14.16 0.90 20.34
N CYS A 1074 13.59 0.23 19.34
CA CYS A 1074 14.22 -0.88 18.63
C CYS A 1074 15.54 -0.47 17.98
N LEU A 1075 15.61 0.74 17.41
CA LEU A 1075 16.83 1.27 16.78
C LEU A 1075 17.92 1.63 17.80
N LYS A 1076 17.56 2.17 18.98
CA LYS A 1076 18.53 2.38 20.05
C LYS A 1076 19.10 1.06 20.57
N ILE A 1077 18.25 0.05 20.71
CA ILE A 1077 18.65 -1.32 21.07
C ILE A 1077 19.59 -1.91 20.02
N HIS A 1078 19.23 -1.80 18.73
CA HIS A 1078 20.07 -2.24 17.63
C HIS A 1078 21.44 -1.54 17.61
N ASN A 1079 21.48 -0.23 17.83
CA ASN A 1079 22.70 0.56 17.84
C ASN A 1079 23.63 0.24 19.04
N ARG A 1080 23.15 -0.48 20.07
CA ARG A 1080 23.98 -1.03 21.15
C ARG A 1080 24.53 -2.42 20.85
N GLY A 1081 24.22 -2.99 19.68
CA GLY A 1081 24.69 -4.31 19.25
C GLY A 1081 23.73 -5.45 19.53
N TYR A 1082 22.56 -5.18 20.13
CA TYR A 1082 21.51 -6.18 20.31
C TYR A 1082 20.72 -6.42 19.01
N ARG A 1083 20.03 -7.56 18.93
CA ARG A 1083 19.19 -7.93 17.78
C ARG A 1083 17.73 -8.02 18.21
N ASN A 1084 16.84 -7.38 17.46
CA ASN A 1084 15.41 -7.50 17.72
C ASN A 1084 14.86 -8.74 17.01
N VAL A 1085 14.02 -9.49 17.71
CA VAL A 1085 13.43 -10.74 17.24
C VAL A 1085 11.96 -10.51 16.93
N TRP A 1086 11.49 -11.06 15.82
CA TRP A 1086 10.08 -11.25 15.57
C TRP A 1086 9.79 -12.75 15.48
N THR A 1087 8.78 -13.21 16.23
CA THR A 1087 8.34 -14.62 16.20
C THR A 1087 6.91 -14.73 15.65
N PRO A 1088 6.67 -15.60 14.65
CA PRO A 1088 5.32 -15.89 14.16
C PRO A 1088 4.51 -16.79 15.11
N LEU A 1089 5.16 -17.29 16.17
CA LEU A 1089 4.61 -18.33 17.05
C LEU A 1089 3.83 -17.75 18.24
N ALA A 1090 4.08 -16.48 18.59
CA ALA A 1090 3.23 -15.72 19.50
C ALA A 1090 2.19 -14.94 18.67
N ARG A 1091 0.92 -15.36 18.75
CA ARG A 1091 -0.17 -14.83 17.92
C ARG A 1091 -1.23 -14.15 18.77
N LEU A 1092 -1.60 -12.93 18.40
CA LEU A 1092 -2.62 -12.13 19.08
C LEU A 1092 -3.50 -11.40 18.05
N PHE A 1093 -4.75 -11.09 18.42
CA PHE A 1093 -5.54 -10.07 17.73
C PHE A 1093 -5.25 -8.70 18.31
N HIS A 1094 -5.29 -7.67 17.47
CA HIS A 1094 -5.18 -6.26 17.89
C HIS A 1094 -6.31 -5.48 17.20
N HIS A 1095 -7.21 -4.91 18.01
CA HIS A 1095 -8.47 -4.29 17.54
C HIS A 1095 -8.30 -2.83 17.05
N GLU A 1096 -7.06 -2.31 17.02
CA GLU A 1096 -6.51 -1.06 16.46
C GLU A 1096 -7.41 0.19 16.37
N SER A 1097 -6.91 1.30 16.93
CA SER A 1097 -7.45 2.67 16.79
C SER A 1097 -8.87 2.90 17.34
N ALA A 1098 -9.41 1.94 18.12
CA ALA A 1098 -10.73 2.06 18.72
C ALA A 1098 -10.86 3.23 19.72
N THR A 1099 -9.77 3.65 20.37
CA THR A 1099 -9.76 4.74 21.37
C THR A 1099 -8.99 6.00 20.92
N ARG A 1100 -8.04 5.87 19.97
CA ARG A 1100 -7.13 6.96 19.55
C ARG A 1100 -7.67 7.85 18.42
N GLY A 1101 -8.47 7.30 17.50
CA GLY A 1101 -8.94 8.00 16.30
C GLY A 1101 -7.84 8.29 15.27
N TYR A 1102 -8.22 8.76 14.07
CA TYR A 1102 -7.30 9.05 12.96
C TYR A 1102 -6.48 10.35 13.17
N GLU A 1103 -5.45 10.59 12.35
CA GLU A 1103 -4.67 11.84 12.31
C GLU A 1103 -5.47 12.94 11.55
N ASP A 1104 -6.60 13.31 12.13
CA ASP A 1104 -7.69 14.07 11.52
C ASP A 1104 -7.69 15.57 11.85
N THR A 1105 -6.81 16.02 12.75
CA THR A 1105 -6.69 17.43 13.16
C THR A 1105 -5.34 18.03 12.76
N PRO A 1106 -5.28 19.33 12.44
CA PRO A 1106 -4.03 20.01 12.08
C PRO A 1106 -2.93 19.90 13.15
N GLU A 1107 -3.29 19.86 14.43
CA GLU A 1107 -2.34 19.68 15.54
C GLU A 1107 -1.71 18.28 15.52
N LYS A 1108 -2.53 17.24 15.32
CA LYS A 1108 -2.10 15.84 15.21
C LYS A 1108 -1.17 15.64 14.00
N GLN A 1109 -1.55 16.19 12.84
CA GLN A 1109 -0.74 16.15 11.62
C GLN A 1109 0.61 16.87 11.78
N ARG A 1110 0.63 18.07 12.38
CA ARG A 1110 1.87 18.81 12.68
C ARG A 1110 2.79 18.05 13.64
N ARG A 1111 2.24 17.42 14.68
CA ARG A 1111 2.99 16.54 15.58
C ARG A 1111 3.57 15.36 14.80
N PHE A 1112 2.75 14.66 14.01
CA PHE A 1112 3.19 13.48 13.25
C PHE A 1112 4.33 13.83 12.28
N GLN A 1113 4.22 14.96 11.57
CA GLN A 1113 5.28 15.46 10.70
C GLN A 1113 6.58 15.75 11.45
N ARG A 1114 6.49 16.35 12.65
CA ARG A 1114 7.66 16.58 13.50
C ARG A 1114 8.33 15.28 13.96
N GLU A 1115 7.54 14.26 14.31
CA GLU A 1115 8.05 12.94 14.69
C GLU A 1115 8.75 12.25 13.50
N ILE A 1116 8.22 12.38 12.28
CA ILE A 1116 8.89 11.93 11.04
C ILE A 1116 10.26 12.60 10.88
N GLU A 1117 10.33 13.93 11.01
CA GLU A 1117 11.60 14.66 10.87
C GLU A 1117 12.64 14.27 11.92
N ILE A 1118 12.21 13.92 13.14
CA ILE A 1118 13.10 13.40 14.18
C ILE A 1118 13.69 12.06 13.76
N MET A 1119 12.85 11.13 13.29
CA MET A 1119 13.30 9.82 12.82
C MET A 1119 14.26 9.92 11.64
N GLN A 1120 13.93 10.77 10.65
CA GLN A 1120 14.78 10.98 9.47
C GLN A 1120 16.14 11.60 9.82
N ARG A 1121 16.16 12.57 10.74
CA ARG A 1121 17.43 13.17 11.20
C ARG A 1121 18.27 12.21 12.04
N ARG A 1122 17.65 11.44 12.93
CA ARG A 1122 18.36 10.56 13.88
C ARG A 1122 18.83 9.26 13.22
N TRP A 1123 18.01 8.68 12.34
CA TRP A 1123 18.20 7.30 11.85
C TRP A 1123 18.31 7.19 10.32
N GLY A 1124 18.43 8.31 9.61
CA GLY A 1124 18.31 8.36 8.15
C GLY A 1124 19.19 7.37 7.36
N SER A 1125 20.35 6.96 7.87
CA SER A 1125 21.18 5.91 7.26
C SER A 1125 20.49 4.53 7.31
N LEU A 1126 20.08 4.07 8.49
CA LEU A 1126 19.35 2.82 8.69
C LEU A 1126 18.00 2.81 7.97
N LEU A 1127 17.31 3.96 7.90
CA LEU A 1127 16.07 4.08 7.14
C LEU A 1127 16.26 3.84 5.63
N ARG A 1128 17.46 4.11 5.09
CA ARG A 1128 17.78 3.85 3.67
C ARG A 1128 18.29 2.44 3.42
N ALA A 1129 18.84 1.78 4.43
CA ALA A 1129 19.50 0.48 4.32
C ALA A 1129 19.20 -0.37 5.57
N ASP A 1130 17.97 -0.88 5.63
CA ASP A 1130 17.55 -1.83 6.67
C ASP A 1130 18.24 -3.19 6.45
N PRO A 1131 19.05 -3.70 7.40
CA PRO A 1131 19.73 -4.99 7.26
C PRO A 1131 18.77 -6.18 7.06
N ALA A 1132 17.53 -6.08 7.54
CA ALA A 1132 16.52 -7.13 7.40
C ALA A 1132 15.81 -7.12 6.03
N TYR A 1133 16.09 -6.12 5.17
CA TYR A 1133 15.38 -5.87 3.92
C TYR A 1133 16.29 -5.55 2.74
N ASN A 1134 16.26 -6.44 1.74
CA ASN A 1134 17.16 -6.38 0.59
C ASN A 1134 16.98 -5.08 -0.25
N PRO A 1135 18.07 -4.45 -0.71
CA PRO A 1135 18.03 -3.21 -1.49
C PRO A 1135 17.38 -3.34 -2.87
N ASN A 1136 17.19 -4.57 -3.39
CA ASN A 1136 16.47 -4.83 -4.63
C ASN A 1136 14.93 -4.75 -4.48
N LEU A 1137 14.43 -4.66 -3.25
CA LEU A 1137 13.00 -4.57 -2.93
C LEU A 1137 12.54 -3.12 -2.70
N THR A 1138 11.29 -2.84 -3.06
CA THR A 1138 10.71 -1.48 -2.99
C THR A 1138 10.44 -1.04 -1.55
N LEU A 1139 10.62 0.26 -1.29
CA LEU A 1139 10.16 0.94 -0.07
C LEU A 1139 8.80 1.62 -0.24
N GLU A 1140 8.19 1.53 -1.42
CA GLU A 1140 6.87 2.15 -1.69
C GLU A 1140 5.68 1.27 -1.28
N ARG A 1141 5.91 -0.04 -1.11
CA ARG A 1141 4.87 -1.04 -0.81
C ARG A 1141 5.35 -2.00 0.27
N CYS A 1142 4.39 -2.60 0.97
CA CYS A 1142 4.62 -3.54 2.08
C CYS A 1142 4.64 -5.02 1.65
N ASP A 1143 4.80 -5.32 0.35
CA ASP A 1143 4.52 -6.65 -0.23
C ASP A 1143 5.78 -7.39 -0.73
N PHE A 1144 6.99 -6.91 -0.37
CA PHE A 1144 8.27 -7.46 -0.86
C PHE A 1144 8.39 -7.48 -2.40
N SER A 1145 7.68 -6.59 -3.09
CA SER A 1145 7.81 -6.45 -4.54
C SER A 1145 9.12 -5.77 -4.95
N LEU A 1146 9.51 -6.00 -6.21
CA LEU A 1146 10.74 -5.46 -6.78
C LEU A 1146 10.75 -3.92 -6.76
N SER A 1147 11.90 -3.33 -6.43
CA SER A 1147 12.13 -1.91 -6.62
C SER A 1147 12.27 -1.58 -8.10
N PHE A 1148 11.64 -0.48 -8.54
CA PHE A 1148 11.97 0.08 -9.83
C PHE A 1148 13.29 0.85 -9.70
N GLN A 1149 14.36 0.26 -10.22
CA GLN A 1149 15.77 0.52 -9.88
C GLN A 1149 16.16 -0.04 -8.51
N PRO A 1150 17.13 -0.94 -8.46
CA PRO A 1150 17.73 -1.38 -7.20
C PRO A 1150 18.33 -0.21 -6.42
N ARG A 1151 18.23 -0.26 -5.09
CA ARG A 1151 18.90 0.71 -4.19
C ARG A 1151 20.39 0.37 -3.98
N VAL A 1152 20.88 -0.72 -4.57
CA VAL A 1152 22.30 -1.08 -4.57
C VAL A 1152 23.04 -0.35 -5.70
N THR A 1153 24.21 0.21 -5.38
CA THR A 1153 25.08 0.84 -6.38
C THR A 1153 26.01 -0.21 -6.99
N ARG A 1154 26.12 -0.22 -8.32
CA ARG A 1154 27.08 -1.10 -9.01
C ARG A 1154 28.51 -0.59 -8.79
N PRO A 1155 29.42 -1.38 -8.18
CA PRO A 1155 30.73 -0.88 -7.76
C PRO A 1155 31.61 -0.41 -8.94
N TRP A 1156 31.43 -1.00 -10.13
CA TRP A 1156 32.16 -0.60 -11.35
C TRP A 1156 31.63 0.68 -12.03
N ARG A 1157 30.55 1.29 -11.54
CA ARG A 1157 29.97 2.53 -12.12
C ARG A 1157 30.32 3.79 -11.33
N VAL A 1158 31.02 3.67 -10.20
CA VAL A 1158 31.40 4.82 -9.39
C VAL A 1158 32.59 5.50 -10.07
N SER A 1159 32.35 6.64 -10.70
CA SER A 1159 33.39 7.52 -11.25
C SER A 1159 34.30 7.99 -10.12
N SER A 1160 35.60 7.96 -10.38
CA SER A 1160 36.70 8.41 -9.50
C SER A 1160 36.72 9.94 -9.23
N GLU A 1161 35.56 10.56 -9.09
CA GLU A 1161 35.38 11.97 -8.75
C GLU A 1161 34.27 12.08 -7.68
N GLY A 1162 34.68 12.10 -6.42
CA GLY A 1162 33.78 12.24 -5.27
C GLY A 1162 34.44 11.74 -4.00
N GLY A 1163 35.10 12.63 -3.28
CA GLY A 1163 35.83 12.34 -2.05
C GLY A 1163 34.99 11.70 -0.95
N ALA A 1164 35.71 11.05 -0.03
CA ALA A 1164 35.27 10.53 1.26
C ALA A 1164 33.93 11.09 1.75
N ILE A 1165 32.92 10.21 1.82
CA ILE A 1165 31.89 10.31 2.84
C ILE A 1165 32.19 9.16 3.80
N GLY A 1166 32.88 9.50 4.89
CA GLY A 1166 33.26 8.56 5.94
C GLY A 1166 32.08 8.16 6.81
N SER A 1167 32.21 6.93 7.34
CA SER A 1167 31.68 6.38 8.61
C SER A 1167 30.24 6.71 8.99
#